data_AF-A0A951DP70-F1
#
_entry.id   AF-A0A951DP70-F1
#
_cell.length_a   1.000
_cell.length_b   1.000
_cell.length_c   1.000
_cell.angle_alpha   90.00
_cell.angle_beta   90.00
_cell.angle_gamma   90.00
#
_symmetry.space_group_name_H-M   'P 1'
#
loop_
_entity.id
_entity.type
_entity.pdbx_description
1 polymer ?
#
loop_
_entity_poly.entity_id
_entity_poly.type
_entity_poly.pdbx_seq_one_letter_code
_entity_poly.pdbx_strand_id
1 'polypeptide(L)'
;PDPHVSLLETYAWQMSRGGAGSIFSATGQFREFFDQWWQTDPTLVLGGLGAAVLTVLLFRFIPVAGAVALLALTYLAFLARGGVVLYYYIIPVLALLALVAGLLQGYVARLLGKLWAPLGRLAAVLILVLAGVRTDAAAQASSVDFTERPTEAQDAAAQWMIHNLPHDSIILMDSYAWVELRDPATTGGQPFSAAHYYWPGVSDPSLSEGVLHNDWRTIDYLAMSPSVEADIANRQLPILPDALDNSDEIQTFYSDNWSVRILRVRKLHEQVASTDPFLMNTWTTFKTQYVHDGEVVSPGGRTATSESQANSLLRAVYADDRPAFDQIWSWTQTNLQVRQSDSLLAHQWGPQPDGSLGVMDAQSAAGADEDTALALLFAARRWNDSTYQANALAIINDLWTSETAVVGGQRVLLGAPWSPGSDSSEQSNPVVNTSYLAPYAYRIFQQVDPDHSWLDLVDSSYDILGRIRASSQFGGSAGVVPNWIALDPNTGELKPADALGPGWSLFDYESSQVPWRLGLDWLWFKDNRATDALAGITLPYRQLSSDNFLLAAYMADGQPAADYEATSMYAATLPGVLISQDRNLAETVFADKVLRDYHVDGGTAYFGNPDDLNDQTWSWFATALMDGGMANLWSGDSALQWDEVLP
;
A
#
# COMPACT_ATOMS: atom_id res chain seq x y z
N PRO A 1 -17.41 34.63 -16.23
CA PRO A 1 -18.37 34.59 -15.11
C PRO A 1 -19.48 35.63 -15.32
N ASP A 2 -20.61 35.22 -15.89
CA ASP A 2 -21.79 36.09 -15.99
C ASP A 2 -22.60 36.02 -14.68
N PRO A 3 -23.17 37.13 -14.18
CA PRO A 3 -23.49 37.27 -12.77
C PRO A 3 -24.82 36.65 -12.34
N HIS A 4 -25.66 36.17 -13.26
CA HIS A 4 -26.97 35.61 -12.90
C HIS A 4 -27.38 34.49 -13.87
N VAL A 5 -27.75 33.34 -13.31
CA VAL A 5 -28.35 32.23 -14.05
C VAL A 5 -29.86 32.49 -14.12
N SER A 6 -30.37 33.10 -15.19
CA SER A 6 -31.82 33.22 -15.35
C SER A 6 -32.41 31.91 -15.89
N LEU A 7 -33.62 31.55 -15.43
CA LEU A 7 -34.34 30.36 -15.92
C LEU A 7 -34.50 30.38 -17.46
N LEU A 8 -34.73 31.57 -18.02
CA LEU A 8 -34.90 31.77 -19.46
C LEU A 8 -33.59 31.61 -20.23
N GLU A 9 -32.46 32.09 -19.71
CA GLU A 9 -31.14 31.88 -20.32
C GLU A 9 -30.70 30.43 -20.21
N THR A 10 -30.94 29.78 -19.07
CA THR A 10 -30.70 28.33 -18.93
C THR A 10 -31.56 27.54 -19.92
N TYR A 11 -32.84 27.90 -20.08
CA TYR A 11 -33.71 27.27 -21.07
C TYR A 11 -33.21 27.52 -22.49
N ALA A 12 -32.85 28.76 -22.85
CA ALA A 12 -32.30 29.10 -24.15
C ALA A 12 -30.98 28.36 -24.43
N TRP A 13 -30.11 28.26 -23.43
CA TRP A 13 -28.86 27.51 -23.49
C TRP A 13 -29.11 26.01 -23.69
N GLN A 14 -29.98 25.39 -22.88
CA GLN A 14 -30.38 23.98 -23.06
C GLN A 14 -31.05 23.70 -24.40
N MET A 15 -31.81 24.67 -24.93
CA MET A 15 -32.39 24.59 -26.27
C MET A 15 -31.32 24.69 -27.36
N SER A 16 -30.26 25.47 -27.14
CA SER A 16 -29.13 25.66 -28.06
C SER A 16 -28.11 24.50 -28.07
N ARG A 17 -28.13 23.62 -27.07
CA ARG A 17 -27.28 22.42 -27.03
C ARG A 17 -27.61 21.49 -28.20
N GLY A 18 -26.85 21.60 -29.28
CA GLY A 18 -26.83 20.65 -30.40
C GLY A 18 -25.63 19.71 -30.30
N GLY A 19 -25.73 18.52 -30.91
CA GLY A 19 -24.55 17.66 -31.06
C GLY A 19 -24.78 16.19 -31.41
N ALA A 20 -26.01 15.67 -31.35
CA ALA A 20 -26.19 14.21 -31.34
C ALA A 20 -27.21 13.65 -32.35
N GLY A 21 -27.52 14.40 -33.42
CA GLY A 21 -28.43 13.93 -34.48
C GLY A 21 -29.90 13.81 -34.07
N SER A 22 -30.83 13.99 -35.01
CA SER A 22 -32.28 13.88 -34.74
C SER A 22 -32.74 12.43 -34.65
N ILE A 23 -34.04 12.19 -34.37
CA ILE A 23 -34.69 10.86 -34.49
C ILE A 23 -34.44 10.16 -35.85
N PHE A 24 -34.10 10.92 -36.89
CA PHE A 24 -33.82 10.40 -38.24
C PHE A 24 -32.32 10.14 -38.49
N SER A 25 -31.45 10.49 -37.54
CA SER A 25 -30.03 10.16 -37.62
C SER A 25 -29.81 8.70 -37.27
N ALA A 26 -29.05 7.98 -38.10
CA ALA A 26 -28.75 6.57 -37.89
C ALA A 26 -27.88 6.33 -36.64
N THR A 27 -27.17 7.36 -36.16
CA THR A 27 -26.17 7.30 -35.09
C THR A 27 -26.46 8.31 -33.98
N GLY A 28 -27.73 8.68 -33.77
CA GLY A 28 -28.06 9.71 -32.77
C GLY A 28 -28.17 9.17 -31.35
N GLN A 29 -27.75 9.95 -30.35
CA GLN A 29 -27.78 9.55 -28.92
C GLN A 29 -29.16 9.09 -28.47
N PHE A 30 -30.23 9.77 -28.91
CA PHE A 30 -31.60 9.35 -28.59
C PHE A 30 -31.90 7.94 -29.10
N ARG A 31 -31.43 7.58 -30.30
CA ARG A 31 -31.68 6.27 -30.89
C ARG A 31 -30.91 5.18 -30.15
N GLU A 32 -29.65 5.43 -29.85
CA GLU A 32 -28.83 4.52 -29.06
C GLU A 32 -29.45 4.25 -27.68
N PHE A 33 -29.83 5.31 -26.96
CA PHE A 33 -30.49 5.15 -25.68
C PHE A 33 -31.88 4.51 -25.81
N PHE A 34 -32.66 4.87 -26.82
CA PHE A 34 -33.96 4.22 -27.05
C PHE A 34 -33.80 2.73 -27.32
N ASP A 35 -32.80 2.34 -28.12
CA ASP A 35 -32.46 0.95 -28.41
C ASP A 35 -32.08 0.19 -27.13
N GLN A 36 -31.32 0.80 -26.22
CA GLN A 36 -31.04 0.23 -24.90
C GLN A 36 -32.31 0.11 -24.06
N TRP A 37 -33.08 1.19 -23.94
CA TRP A 37 -34.28 1.26 -23.08
C TRP A 37 -35.32 0.19 -23.42
N TRP A 38 -35.65 0.01 -24.71
CA TRP A 38 -36.65 -0.98 -25.10
C TRP A 38 -36.13 -2.42 -25.00
N GLN A 39 -34.82 -2.63 -25.12
CA GLN A 39 -34.20 -3.93 -24.86
C GLN A 39 -34.23 -4.27 -23.37
N THR A 40 -34.04 -3.28 -22.49
CA THR A 40 -34.13 -3.44 -21.04
C THR A 40 -35.57 -3.72 -20.57
N ASP A 41 -36.55 -2.90 -20.99
CA ASP A 41 -37.95 -3.12 -20.65
C ASP A 41 -38.90 -2.92 -21.86
N PRO A 42 -39.08 -3.96 -22.69
CA PRO A 42 -39.95 -3.87 -23.85
C PRO A 42 -41.43 -3.71 -23.45
N THR A 43 -41.81 -4.17 -22.25
CA THR A 43 -43.21 -4.12 -21.80
C THR A 43 -43.60 -2.69 -21.47
N LEU A 44 -42.80 -1.98 -20.68
CA LEU A 44 -43.09 -0.62 -20.28
C LEU A 44 -42.80 0.38 -21.39
N VAL A 45 -41.69 0.22 -22.12
CA VAL A 45 -41.31 1.15 -23.19
C VAL A 45 -42.23 0.98 -24.39
N LEU A 46 -42.27 -0.18 -25.05
CA LEU A 46 -43.10 -0.36 -26.26
C LEU A 46 -44.59 -0.47 -25.92
N GLY A 47 -44.94 -1.23 -24.88
CA GLY A 47 -46.32 -1.41 -24.46
C GLY A 47 -46.93 -0.12 -23.91
N GLY A 48 -46.19 0.63 -23.11
CA GLY A 48 -46.60 1.95 -22.63
C GLY A 48 -46.72 2.96 -23.76
N LEU A 49 -45.81 2.97 -24.74
CA LEU A 49 -45.91 3.84 -25.91
C LEU A 49 -47.15 3.52 -26.76
N GLY A 50 -47.42 2.24 -26.99
CA GLY A 50 -48.64 1.80 -27.65
C GLY A 50 -49.89 2.24 -26.88
N ALA A 51 -49.89 2.12 -25.55
CA ALA A 51 -50.97 2.61 -24.71
C ALA A 51 -51.13 4.14 -24.79
N ALA A 52 -50.03 4.89 -24.84
CA ALA A 52 -50.06 6.34 -25.00
C ALA A 52 -50.68 6.76 -26.33
N VAL A 53 -50.22 6.20 -27.45
CA VAL A 53 -50.80 6.49 -28.77
C VAL A 53 -52.30 6.17 -28.80
N LEU A 54 -52.68 4.98 -28.32
CA LEU A 54 -54.09 4.57 -28.30
C LEU A 54 -54.95 5.48 -27.41
N THR A 55 -54.42 5.90 -26.26
CA THR A 55 -55.11 6.77 -25.31
C THR A 55 -55.29 8.20 -25.85
N VAL A 56 -54.33 8.71 -26.63
CA VAL A 56 -54.50 9.98 -27.37
C VAL A 56 -55.61 9.86 -28.41
N LEU A 57 -55.70 8.75 -29.15
CA LEU A 57 -56.80 8.51 -30.08
C LEU A 57 -58.17 8.43 -29.36
N LEU A 58 -58.18 7.95 -28.13
CA LEU A 58 -59.35 7.87 -27.27
C LEU A 58 -59.56 9.11 -26.37
N PHE A 59 -58.85 10.21 -26.61
CA PHE A 59 -58.88 11.41 -25.74
C PHE A 59 -60.31 11.91 -25.46
N ARG A 60 -61.19 11.82 -26.46
CA ARG A 60 -62.60 12.22 -26.33
C ARG A 60 -63.38 11.43 -25.26
N PHE A 61 -62.96 10.20 -24.98
CA PHE A 61 -63.61 9.26 -24.07
C PHE A 61 -62.90 9.12 -22.72
N ILE A 62 -61.58 9.32 -22.70
CA ILE A 62 -60.74 9.25 -21.49
C ILE A 62 -59.81 10.46 -21.40
N PRO A 63 -60.35 11.68 -21.20
CA PRO A 63 -59.59 12.92 -21.35
C PRO A 63 -58.40 13.04 -20.37
N VAL A 64 -58.54 12.52 -19.15
CA VAL A 64 -57.44 12.51 -18.16
C VAL A 64 -56.29 11.63 -18.64
N ALA A 65 -56.57 10.41 -19.07
CA ALA A 65 -55.55 9.50 -19.60
C ALA A 65 -54.94 10.06 -20.90
N GLY A 66 -55.77 10.68 -21.75
CA GLY A 66 -55.33 11.36 -22.96
C GLY A 66 -54.38 12.51 -22.69
N ALA A 67 -54.61 13.29 -21.63
CA ALA A 67 -53.71 14.38 -21.23
C ALA A 67 -52.35 13.83 -20.75
N VAL A 68 -52.35 12.77 -19.94
CA VAL A 68 -51.09 12.11 -19.50
C VAL A 68 -50.35 11.50 -20.70
N ALA A 69 -51.07 10.90 -21.64
CA ALA A 69 -50.50 10.34 -22.86
C ALA A 69 -49.84 11.41 -23.74
N LEU A 70 -50.48 12.59 -23.87
CA LEU A 70 -49.87 13.73 -24.56
C LEU A 70 -48.61 14.22 -23.84
N LEU A 71 -48.60 14.28 -22.51
CA LEU A 71 -47.40 14.62 -21.74
C LEU A 71 -46.24 13.64 -22.00
N ALA A 72 -46.53 12.33 -21.98
CA ALA A 72 -45.52 11.30 -22.26
C ALA A 72 -44.92 11.44 -23.67
N LEU A 73 -45.78 11.59 -24.68
CA LEU A 73 -45.37 11.69 -26.08
C LEU A 73 -44.64 13.00 -26.39
N THR A 74 -45.07 14.11 -25.78
CA THR A 74 -44.38 15.41 -25.95
C THR A 74 -43.01 15.42 -25.28
N TYR A 75 -42.87 14.79 -24.11
CA TYR A 75 -41.57 14.61 -23.48
C TYR A 75 -40.64 13.73 -24.33
N LEU A 76 -41.14 12.61 -24.85
CA LEU A 76 -40.36 11.75 -25.73
C LEU A 76 -39.96 12.49 -27.03
N ALA A 77 -40.88 13.28 -27.61
CA ALA A 77 -40.58 14.13 -28.76
C ALA A 77 -39.50 15.18 -28.44
N PHE A 78 -39.49 15.72 -27.21
CA PHE A 78 -38.43 16.60 -26.74
C PHE A 78 -37.07 15.89 -26.65
N LEU A 79 -37.01 14.64 -26.16
CA LEU A 79 -35.77 13.86 -26.18
C LEU A 79 -35.31 13.54 -27.61
N ALA A 80 -36.27 13.25 -28.50
CA ALA A 80 -36.02 12.91 -29.89
C ALA A 80 -35.58 14.10 -30.79
N ARG A 81 -35.56 15.33 -30.25
CA ARG A 81 -35.28 16.57 -31.01
C ARG A 81 -33.82 16.71 -31.47
N GLY A 82 -32.92 15.86 -30.98
CA GLY A 82 -31.50 15.87 -31.31
C GLY A 82 -30.62 16.79 -30.46
N GLY A 83 -31.08 17.09 -29.23
CA GLY A 83 -30.24 17.67 -28.18
C GLY A 83 -29.48 16.61 -27.40
N VAL A 84 -28.78 17.02 -26.34
CA VAL A 84 -28.12 16.08 -25.42
C VAL A 84 -29.19 15.26 -24.69
N VAL A 85 -29.12 13.94 -24.83
CA VAL A 85 -29.95 12.99 -24.08
C VAL A 85 -29.03 12.31 -23.08
N LEU A 86 -29.41 12.29 -21.81
CA LEU A 86 -28.71 11.54 -20.78
C LEU A 86 -29.54 10.30 -20.42
N TYR A 87 -28.88 9.21 -20.04
CA TYR A 87 -29.52 7.93 -19.79
C TYR A 87 -30.72 8.03 -18.83
N TYR A 88 -30.59 8.82 -17.77
CA TYR A 88 -31.63 9.01 -16.74
C TYR A 88 -32.82 9.88 -17.18
N TYR A 89 -32.79 10.50 -18.36
CA TYR A 89 -33.94 11.28 -18.88
C TYR A 89 -35.16 10.39 -19.22
N ILE A 90 -35.00 9.07 -19.27
CA ILE A 90 -36.12 8.15 -19.46
C ILE A 90 -37.01 8.03 -18.21
N ILE A 91 -36.50 8.33 -17.00
CA ILE A 91 -37.22 8.06 -15.75
C ILE A 91 -38.61 8.73 -15.72
N PRO A 92 -38.78 10.02 -16.08
CA PRO A 92 -40.09 10.63 -16.16
C PRO A 92 -40.98 10.00 -17.24
N VAL A 93 -40.39 9.59 -18.37
CA VAL A 93 -41.13 8.92 -19.47
C VAL A 93 -41.69 7.59 -18.98
N LEU A 94 -40.88 6.76 -18.34
CA LEU A 94 -41.31 5.46 -17.78
C LEU A 94 -42.49 5.61 -16.82
N ALA A 95 -42.44 6.60 -15.91
CA ALA A 95 -43.53 6.86 -14.98
C ALA A 95 -44.83 7.26 -15.69
N LEU A 96 -44.74 8.13 -16.71
CA LEU A 96 -45.89 8.54 -17.50
C LEU A 96 -46.45 7.39 -18.35
N LEU A 97 -45.59 6.57 -18.96
CA LEU A 97 -45.99 5.41 -19.75
C LEU A 97 -46.69 4.34 -18.88
N ALA A 98 -46.18 4.08 -17.67
CA ALA A 98 -46.80 3.18 -16.70
C ALA A 98 -48.20 3.67 -16.31
N LEU A 99 -48.31 4.97 -16.01
CA LEU A 99 -49.58 5.59 -15.62
C LEU A 99 -50.61 5.51 -16.75
N VAL A 100 -50.20 5.78 -17.99
CA VAL A 100 -51.10 5.70 -19.15
C VAL A 100 -51.55 4.27 -19.44
N ALA A 101 -50.62 3.31 -19.37
CA ALA A 101 -50.95 1.89 -19.52
C ALA A 101 -51.99 1.44 -18.48
N GLY A 102 -51.80 1.79 -17.22
CA GLY A 102 -52.74 1.47 -16.14
C GLY A 102 -54.11 2.14 -16.31
N LEU A 103 -54.14 3.42 -16.70
CA LEU A 103 -55.39 4.15 -16.94
C LEU A 103 -56.18 3.56 -18.12
N LEU A 104 -55.49 3.22 -19.21
CA LEU A 104 -56.09 2.59 -20.38
C LEU A 104 -56.64 1.20 -20.02
N GLN A 105 -55.86 0.39 -19.31
CA GLN A 105 -56.29 -0.93 -18.86
C GLN A 105 -57.52 -0.84 -17.94
N GLY A 106 -57.53 0.09 -16.99
CA GLY A 106 -58.68 0.34 -16.12
C GLY A 106 -59.92 0.77 -16.89
N TYR A 107 -59.77 1.56 -17.95
CA TYR A 107 -60.86 1.91 -18.85
C TYR A 107 -61.42 0.69 -19.60
N VAL A 108 -60.54 -0.14 -20.20
CA VAL A 108 -60.92 -1.36 -20.92
C VAL A 108 -61.66 -2.34 -19.98
N ALA A 109 -61.15 -2.55 -18.77
CA ALA A 109 -61.78 -3.41 -17.77
C ALA A 109 -63.20 -2.92 -17.40
N ARG A 110 -63.38 -1.61 -17.21
CA ARG A 110 -64.71 -1.01 -16.95
C ARG A 110 -65.66 -1.14 -18.14
N LEU A 111 -65.16 -1.01 -19.37
CA LEU A 111 -65.95 -1.15 -20.58
C LEU A 111 -66.46 -2.60 -20.73
N LEU A 112 -65.58 -3.58 -20.58
CA LEU A 112 -65.92 -5.00 -20.65
C LEU A 112 -66.89 -5.44 -19.54
N GLY A 113 -66.69 -4.93 -18.32
CA GLY A 113 -67.60 -5.18 -17.19
C GLY A 113 -69.02 -4.63 -17.38
N LYS A 114 -69.21 -3.67 -18.28
CA LYS A 114 -70.53 -3.10 -18.63
C LYS A 114 -71.22 -3.80 -19.81
N LEU A 115 -70.45 -4.31 -20.78
CA LEU A 115 -70.99 -4.83 -22.04
C LEU A 115 -71.44 -6.30 -21.94
N TRP A 116 -70.87 -7.10 -21.04
CA TRP A 116 -71.11 -8.56 -20.96
C TRP A 116 -71.35 -8.96 -19.49
N ALA A 117 -72.58 -9.12 -19.02
CA ALA A 117 -72.82 -9.68 -17.68
C ALA A 117 -72.43 -11.18 -17.63
N PRO A 118 -72.45 -11.82 -16.45
CA PRO A 118 -71.28 -12.13 -15.59
C PRO A 118 -69.91 -12.39 -16.29
N LEU A 119 -69.88 -12.76 -17.57
CA LEU A 119 -68.68 -13.08 -18.34
C LEU A 119 -67.70 -11.90 -18.49
N GLY A 120 -68.21 -10.67 -18.62
CA GLY A 120 -67.38 -9.46 -18.71
C GLY A 120 -66.77 -9.03 -17.38
N ARG A 121 -67.39 -9.39 -16.24
CA ARG A 121 -66.76 -9.23 -14.92
C ARG A 121 -65.61 -10.22 -14.75
N LEU A 122 -65.79 -11.46 -15.20
CA LEU A 122 -64.71 -12.46 -15.25
C LEU A 122 -63.58 -12.02 -16.18
N ALA A 123 -63.89 -11.48 -17.36
CA ALA A 123 -62.88 -10.95 -18.29
C ALA A 123 -62.12 -9.74 -17.71
N ALA A 124 -62.80 -8.82 -17.02
CA ALA A 124 -62.16 -7.69 -16.35
C ALA A 124 -61.23 -8.15 -15.20
N VAL A 125 -61.65 -9.12 -14.40
CA VAL A 125 -60.80 -9.74 -13.37
C VAL A 125 -59.61 -10.45 -14.02
N LEU A 126 -59.82 -11.21 -15.10
CA LEU A 126 -58.76 -11.90 -15.81
C LEU A 126 -57.72 -10.93 -16.38
N ILE A 127 -58.11 -9.79 -16.93
CA ILE A 127 -57.18 -8.75 -17.41
C ILE A 127 -56.32 -8.19 -16.27
N LEU A 128 -56.92 -7.95 -15.10
CA LEU A 128 -56.18 -7.49 -13.92
C LEU A 128 -55.24 -8.57 -13.38
N VAL A 129 -55.68 -9.84 -13.37
CA VAL A 129 -54.86 -10.99 -12.96
C VAL A 129 -53.69 -11.21 -13.92
N LEU A 130 -53.93 -11.19 -15.23
CA LEU A 130 -52.87 -11.35 -16.24
C LEU A 130 -51.84 -10.22 -16.18
N ALA A 131 -52.26 -8.99 -15.88
CA ALA A 131 -51.33 -7.90 -15.63
C ALA A 131 -50.52 -8.12 -14.35
N GLY A 132 -51.16 -8.55 -13.27
CA GLY A 132 -50.49 -8.92 -12.02
C GLY A 132 -49.45 -10.03 -12.19
N VAL A 133 -49.79 -11.08 -12.95
CA VAL A 133 -48.88 -12.19 -13.29
C VAL A 133 -47.72 -11.70 -14.15
N ARG A 134 -47.97 -10.77 -15.09
CA ARG A 134 -46.90 -10.22 -15.93
C ARG A 134 -45.96 -9.31 -15.13
N THR A 135 -46.47 -8.53 -14.19
CA THR A 135 -45.63 -7.72 -13.28
C THR A 135 -44.83 -8.60 -12.33
N ASP A 136 -45.40 -9.71 -11.84
CA ASP A 136 -44.69 -10.69 -11.01
C ASP A 136 -43.59 -11.42 -11.80
N ALA A 137 -43.89 -11.86 -13.02
CA ALA A 137 -42.90 -12.46 -13.92
C ALA A 137 -41.78 -11.48 -14.30
N ALA A 138 -42.10 -10.19 -14.52
CA ALA A 138 -41.11 -9.15 -14.76
C ALA A 138 -40.26 -8.88 -13.50
N ALA A 139 -40.87 -8.83 -12.31
CA ALA A 139 -40.16 -8.68 -11.04
C ALA A 139 -39.24 -9.88 -10.75
N GLN A 140 -39.66 -11.11 -11.10
CA GLN A 140 -38.83 -12.31 -11.00
C GLN A 140 -37.71 -12.31 -12.05
N ALA A 141 -37.95 -11.82 -13.27
CA ALA A 141 -36.92 -11.67 -14.29
C ALA A 141 -35.87 -10.61 -13.88
N SER A 142 -36.30 -9.53 -13.23
CA SER A 142 -35.43 -8.51 -12.62
C SER A 142 -34.90 -8.89 -11.24
N SER A 143 -35.16 -10.11 -10.74
CA SER A 143 -34.61 -10.52 -9.43
C SER A 143 -33.08 -10.46 -9.42
N VAL A 144 -32.45 -10.70 -10.57
CA VAL A 144 -31.02 -10.55 -10.81
C VAL A 144 -30.56 -9.13 -10.46
N ASP A 145 -31.27 -8.08 -10.88
CA ASP A 145 -30.96 -6.67 -10.57
C ASP A 145 -31.04 -6.35 -9.06
N PHE A 146 -31.78 -7.17 -8.29
CA PHE A 146 -31.92 -7.03 -6.83
C PHE A 146 -30.99 -7.97 -6.03
N THR A 147 -30.37 -8.95 -6.67
CA THR A 147 -29.50 -9.94 -6.02
C THR A 147 -28.03 -9.80 -6.39
N GLU A 148 -27.72 -9.24 -7.56
CA GLU A 148 -26.35 -8.93 -7.96
C GLU A 148 -25.82 -7.74 -7.14
N ARG A 149 -24.51 -7.75 -6.89
CA ARG A 149 -23.77 -6.65 -6.24
C ARG A 149 -22.81 -6.03 -7.25
N PRO A 150 -23.31 -5.35 -8.30
CA PRO A 150 -22.46 -4.80 -9.36
C PRO A 150 -21.53 -3.67 -8.89
N THR A 151 -21.71 -3.18 -7.65
CA THR A 151 -20.86 -2.16 -7.02
C THR A 151 -19.89 -2.72 -6.00
N GLU A 152 -19.77 -4.04 -5.87
CA GLU A 152 -18.92 -4.67 -4.85
C GLU A 152 -17.46 -4.23 -4.95
N ALA A 153 -16.94 -4.05 -6.17
CA ALA A 153 -15.58 -3.56 -6.37
C ALA A 153 -15.41 -2.11 -5.92
N GLN A 154 -16.40 -1.26 -6.20
CA GLN A 154 -16.43 0.14 -5.81
C GLN A 154 -16.48 0.27 -4.29
N ASP A 155 -17.41 -0.44 -3.65
CA ASP A 155 -17.58 -0.43 -2.20
C ASP A 155 -16.32 -0.97 -1.52
N ALA A 156 -15.77 -2.11 -1.99
CA ALA A 156 -14.54 -2.67 -1.46
C ALA A 156 -13.34 -1.73 -1.62
N ALA A 157 -13.22 -1.06 -2.76
CA ALA A 157 -12.15 -0.09 -3.01
C ALA A 157 -12.25 1.14 -2.10
N ALA A 158 -13.45 1.71 -1.92
CA ALA A 158 -13.66 2.84 -1.03
C ALA A 158 -13.34 2.47 0.41
N GLN A 159 -13.84 1.32 0.88
CA GLN A 159 -13.52 0.82 2.22
C GLN A 159 -12.03 0.54 2.38
N TRP A 160 -11.37 -0.08 1.41
CA TRP A 160 -9.93 -0.32 1.49
C TRP A 160 -9.14 0.99 1.55
N MET A 161 -9.50 2.01 0.76
CA MET A 161 -8.83 3.32 0.84
C MET A 161 -9.00 3.95 2.23
N ILE A 162 -10.20 3.88 2.81
CA ILE A 162 -10.49 4.44 4.14
C ILE A 162 -9.63 3.81 5.24
N HIS A 163 -9.33 2.52 5.14
CA HIS A 163 -8.59 1.80 6.19
C HIS A 163 -7.07 1.80 5.99
N ASN A 164 -6.58 2.05 4.77
CA ASN A 164 -5.18 1.80 4.41
C ASN A 164 -4.43 3.03 3.89
N LEU A 165 -5.12 4.08 3.44
CA LEU A 165 -4.45 5.28 2.93
C LEU A 165 -4.39 6.39 4.00
N PRO A 166 -3.29 7.17 4.06
CA PRO A 166 -3.22 8.34 4.94
C PRO A 166 -4.35 9.35 4.63
N HIS A 167 -5.03 9.84 5.67
CA HIS A 167 -6.21 10.71 5.54
C HIS A 167 -5.92 12.11 4.95
N ASP A 168 -4.67 12.53 4.97
CA ASP A 168 -4.16 13.77 4.38
C ASP A 168 -3.76 13.61 2.91
N SER A 169 -3.81 12.39 2.36
CA SER A 169 -3.46 12.12 0.96
C SER A 169 -4.34 12.87 -0.04
N ILE A 170 -3.72 13.37 -1.09
CA ILE A 170 -4.38 13.90 -2.28
C ILE A 170 -4.75 12.74 -3.19
N ILE A 171 -6.06 12.44 -3.26
CA ILE A 171 -6.59 11.30 -4.01
C ILE A 171 -7.46 11.80 -5.16
N LEU A 172 -7.20 11.37 -6.39
CA LEU A 172 -8.13 11.54 -7.51
C LEU A 172 -8.86 10.23 -7.79
N MET A 173 -10.19 10.28 -7.79
CA MET A 173 -11.04 9.09 -7.86
C MET A 173 -12.30 9.34 -8.70
N ASP A 174 -13.00 8.28 -9.07
CA ASP A 174 -14.36 8.39 -9.59
C ASP A 174 -15.33 8.90 -8.50
N SER A 175 -16.48 9.42 -8.93
CA SER A 175 -17.47 10.10 -8.10
C SER A 175 -18.12 9.22 -7.02
N TYR A 176 -18.12 7.89 -7.19
CA TYR A 176 -18.80 6.98 -6.26
C TYR A 176 -18.18 7.00 -4.85
N ALA A 177 -16.85 7.08 -4.76
CA ALA A 177 -16.12 7.01 -3.49
C ALA A 177 -16.10 8.36 -2.74
N TRP A 178 -16.48 9.45 -3.41
CA TRP A 178 -16.31 10.80 -2.90
C TRP A 178 -17.07 11.06 -1.59
N VAL A 179 -18.31 10.54 -1.48
CA VAL A 179 -19.10 10.71 -0.25
C VAL A 179 -18.48 9.88 0.89
N GLU A 180 -18.14 8.63 0.65
CA GLU A 180 -17.61 7.73 1.68
C GLU A 180 -16.26 8.18 2.22
N LEU A 181 -15.38 8.74 1.37
CA LEU A 181 -14.09 9.25 1.84
C LEU A 181 -14.23 10.59 2.59
N ARG A 182 -15.30 11.36 2.39
CA ARG A 182 -15.48 12.68 3.00
C ARG A 182 -16.49 12.74 4.14
N ASP A 183 -17.29 11.71 4.34
CA ASP A 183 -18.24 11.64 5.46
C ASP A 183 -17.52 11.16 6.73
N PRO A 184 -17.46 11.97 7.80
CA PRO A 184 -16.88 11.53 9.07
C PRO A 184 -17.54 10.28 9.65
N ALA A 185 -18.79 9.98 9.30
CA ALA A 185 -19.49 8.78 9.76
C ALA A 185 -18.90 7.48 9.19
N THR A 186 -18.35 7.51 7.98
CA THR A 186 -17.73 6.36 7.32
C THR A 186 -16.24 6.25 7.60
N THR A 187 -15.57 7.37 7.90
CA THR A 187 -14.12 7.41 8.13
C THR A 187 -13.70 7.44 9.60
N GLY A 188 -14.60 7.06 10.51
CA GLY A 188 -14.29 7.05 11.96
C GLY A 188 -14.00 8.43 12.54
N GLY A 189 -14.50 9.50 11.92
CA GLY A 189 -14.32 10.88 12.34
C GLY A 189 -13.20 11.66 11.63
N GLN A 190 -12.41 11.01 10.77
CA GLN A 190 -11.30 11.65 10.04
C GLN A 190 -11.55 11.61 8.52
N PRO A 191 -12.21 12.61 7.92
CA PRO A 191 -12.49 12.60 6.48
C PRO A 191 -11.23 12.88 5.65
N PHE A 192 -11.14 12.27 4.46
CA PHE A 192 -10.10 12.56 3.46
C PHE A 192 -10.37 13.90 2.78
N SER A 193 -9.86 14.97 3.41
CA SER A 193 -10.17 16.34 3.00
C SER A 193 -9.68 16.71 1.59
N ALA A 194 -8.62 16.04 1.12
CA ALA A 194 -8.01 16.20 -0.19
C ALA A 194 -8.35 15.07 -1.18
N ALA A 195 -9.38 14.27 -0.92
CA ALA A 195 -9.90 13.30 -1.88
C ALA A 195 -10.93 13.97 -2.80
N HIS A 196 -10.70 13.93 -4.11
CA HIS A 196 -11.47 14.66 -5.12
C HIS A 196 -11.97 13.77 -6.25
N TYR A 197 -13.20 14.05 -6.73
CA TYR A 197 -13.65 13.51 -8.00
C TYR A 197 -12.73 14.02 -9.12
N TYR A 198 -12.17 13.11 -9.92
CA TYR A 198 -11.09 13.42 -10.86
C TYR A 198 -11.44 14.56 -11.83
N TRP A 199 -12.69 14.61 -12.32
CA TRP A 199 -13.08 15.59 -13.34
C TRP A 199 -13.04 17.03 -12.80
N PRO A 200 -13.75 17.41 -11.72
CA PRO A 200 -13.57 18.71 -11.08
C PRO A 200 -12.14 18.92 -10.57
N GLY A 201 -11.49 17.86 -10.06
CA GLY A 201 -10.12 17.94 -9.54
C GLY A 201 -9.14 18.59 -10.52
N VAL A 202 -9.23 18.25 -11.81
CA VAL A 202 -8.35 18.80 -12.85
C VAL A 202 -8.97 19.88 -13.74
N SER A 203 -10.29 20.11 -13.66
CA SER A 203 -10.98 21.10 -14.51
C SER A 203 -11.44 22.36 -13.78
N ASP A 204 -11.59 22.33 -12.46
CA ASP A 204 -11.93 23.49 -11.64
C ASP A 204 -10.64 24.20 -11.20
N PRO A 205 -10.40 25.47 -11.59
CA PRO A 205 -9.19 26.21 -11.21
C PRO A 205 -8.93 26.27 -9.70
N SER A 206 -9.97 26.25 -8.87
CA SER A 206 -9.80 26.25 -7.41
C SER A 206 -9.15 24.97 -6.88
N LEU A 207 -9.36 23.84 -7.57
CA LEU A 207 -8.74 22.57 -7.24
C LEU A 207 -7.45 22.37 -8.04
N SER A 208 -7.48 22.58 -9.36
CA SER A 208 -6.32 22.32 -10.22
C SER A 208 -5.16 23.27 -9.92
N GLU A 209 -5.40 24.57 -9.73
CA GLU A 209 -4.34 25.54 -9.39
C GLU A 209 -4.11 25.62 -7.88
N GLY A 210 -5.20 25.55 -7.09
CA GLY A 210 -5.16 25.79 -5.65
C GLY A 210 -4.68 24.61 -4.82
N VAL A 211 -5.04 23.39 -5.19
CA VAL A 211 -4.69 22.15 -4.46
C VAL A 211 -3.64 21.35 -5.21
N LEU A 212 -3.83 21.15 -6.52
CA LEU A 212 -2.92 20.33 -7.34
C LEU A 212 -1.77 21.13 -7.95
N HIS A 213 -1.79 22.47 -7.84
CA HIS A 213 -0.78 23.36 -8.42
C HIS A 213 -0.45 23.12 -9.91
N ASN A 214 -1.37 22.51 -10.65
CA ASN A 214 -1.17 21.98 -12.01
C ASN A 214 0.07 21.07 -12.15
N ASP A 215 0.43 20.33 -11.10
CA ASP A 215 1.52 19.36 -11.10
C ASP A 215 1.00 18.00 -10.67
N TRP A 216 1.19 16.99 -11.51
CA TRP A 216 0.73 15.63 -11.20
C TRP A 216 1.42 15.07 -9.95
N ARG A 217 2.62 15.56 -9.60
CA ARG A 217 3.38 15.11 -8.42
C ARG A 217 2.72 15.46 -7.10
N THR A 218 1.76 16.38 -7.08
CA THR A 218 1.01 16.66 -5.85
C THR A 218 0.06 15.51 -5.51
N ILE A 219 -0.38 14.73 -6.50
CA ILE A 219 -1.30 13.61 -6.31
C ILE A 219 -0.55 12.47 -5.60
N ASP A 220 -1.17 11.87 -4.58
CA ASP A 220 -0.63 10.71 -3.86
C ASP A 220 -1.16 9.39 -4.44
N TYR A 221 -2.48 9.34 -4.69
CA TYR A 221 -3.15 8.14 -5.16
C TYR A 221 -4.19 8.43 -6.25
N LEU A 222 -4.36 7.46 -7.13
CA LEU A 222 -5.43 7.42 -8.14
C LEU A 222 -6.33 6.21 -7.90
N ALA A 223 -7.64 6.40 -7.87
CA ALA A 223 -8.61 5.29 -7.91
C ALA A 223 -9.23 5.21 -9.32
N MET A 224 -8.74 4.25 -10.09
CA MET A 224 -9.01 4.10 -11.52
C MET A 224 -10.13 3.09 -11.76
N SER A 225 -11.22 3.57 -12.34
CA SER A 225 -12.31 2.75 -12.86
C SER A 225 -12.26 2.72 -14.40
N PRO A 226 -12.88 1.74 -15.08
CA PRO A 226 -13.00 1.72 -16.54
C PRO A 226 -13.55 3.03 -17.13
N SER A 227 -14.44 3.72 -16.40
CA SER A 227 -14.93 5.05 -16.80
C SER A 227 -13.84 6.12 -16.75
N VAL A 228 -13.03 6.16 -15.69
CA VAL A 228 -11.95 7.13 -15.55
C VAL A 228 -10.90 6.91 -16.63
N GLU A 229 -10.51 5.65 -16.85
CA GLU A 229 -9.56 5.26 -17.90
C GLU A 229 -10.06 5.65 -19.29
N ALA A 230 -11.34 5.39 -19.59
CA ALA A 230 -11.96 5.80 -20.85
C ALA A 230 -11.98 7.32 -21.02
N ASP A 231 -12.22 8.09 -19.96
CA ASP A 231 -12.23 9.55 -20.03
C ASP A 231 -10.82 10.14 -20.18
N ILE A 232 -9.79 9.55 -19.56
CA ILE A 232 -8.38 9.92 -19.80
C ILE A 232 -8.00 9.68 -21.26
N ALA A 233 -8.42 8.55 -21.84
CA ALA A 233 -8.10 8.22 -23.24
C ALA A 233 -8.83 9.09 -24.27
N ASN A 234 -10.07 9.50 -23.98
CA ASN A 234 -10.94 10.16 -24.96
C ASN A 234 -11.09 11.67 -24.75
N ARG A 235 -10.61 12.22 -23.63
CA ARG A 235 -10.75 13.65 -23.30
C ARG A 235 -9.39 14.28 -23.00
N GLN A 236 -9.31 15.60 -23.16
CA GLN A 236 -8.15 16.36 -22.71
C GLN A 236 -8.32 16.67 -21.22
N LEU A 237 -7.76 15.80 -20.38
CA LEU A 237 -7.67 15.99 -18.94
C LEU A 237 -6.23 16.41 -18.59
N PRO A 238 -5.98 17.65 -18.17
CA PRO A 238 -4.65 18.08 -17.74
C PRO A 238 -4.13 17.19 -16.60
N ILE A 239 -2.82 16.99 -16.55
CA ILE A 239 -2.03 16.28 -15.51
C ILE A 239 -2.38 14.80 -15.24
N LEU A 240 -3.61 14.34 -15.48
CA LEU A 240 -4.05 12.96 -15.22
C LEU A 240 -3.33 11.91 -16.07
N PRO A 241 -3.08 12.10 -17.38
CA PRO A 241 -2.26 11.15 -18.15
C PRO A 241 -0.85 11.02 -17.59
N ASP A 242 -0.21 12.15 -17.24
CA ASP A 242 1.13 12.15 -16.66
C ASP A 242 1.13 11.47 -15.27
N ALA A 243 0.11 11.73 -14.45
CA ALA A 243 -0.06 11.06 -13.17
C ALA A 243 -0.19 9.54 -13.34
N LEU A 244 -1.03 9.08 -14.28
CA LEU A 244 -1.25 7.67 -14.57
C LEU A 244 0.03 6.98 -15.08
N ASP A 245 0.77 7.61 -16.00
CA ASP A 245 2.03 7.08 -16.55
C ASP A 245 3.14 6.99 -15.48
N ASN A 246 3.05 7.81 -14.44
CA ASN A 246 3.94 7.85 -13.29
C ASN A 246 3.30 7.27 -12.03
N SER A 247 2.41 6.29 -12.17
CA SER A 247 1.82 5.58 -11.02
C SER A 247 1.95 4.08 -11.18
N ASP A 248 2.01 3.40 -10.05
CA ASP A 248 2.02 1.94 -9.97
C ASP A 248 0.80 1.47 -9.17
N GLU A 249 0.20 0.38 -9.63
CA GLU A 249 -0.96 -0.20 -8.97
C GLU A 249 -0.53 -0.92 -7.69
N ILE A 250 -1.23 -0.65 -6.59
CA ILE A 250 -1.00 -1.26 -5.28
C ILE A 250 -2.14 -2.18 -4.84
N GLN A 251 -3.32 -2.04 -5.42
CA GLN A 251 -4.47 -2.90 -5.11
C GLN A 251 -5.51 -2.88 -6.25
N THR A 252 -6.20 -4.00 -6.48
CA THR A 252 -7.30 -4.07 -7.45
C THR A 252 -8.49 -4.87 -6.92
N PHE A 253 -9.69 -4.31 -7.12
CA PHE A 253 -10.97 -4.92 -6.77
C PHE A 253 -11.75 -5.27 -8.04
N TYR A 254 -12.44 -6.41 -8.05
CA TYR A 254 -13.19 -6.91 -9.20
C TYR A 254 -14.65 -7.17 -8.85
N SER A 255 -15.56 -6.81 -9.76
CA SER A 255 -16.99 -7.12 -9.71
C SER A 255 -17.46 -7.41 -11.15
N ASP A 256 -17.66 -8.68 -11.47
CA ASP A 256 -17.97 -9.16 -12.82
C ASP A 256 -17.02 -8.60 -13.91
N ASN A 257 -17.51 -7.68 -14.75
CA ASN A 257 -16.77 -7.04 -15.83
C ASN A 257 -16.22 -5.64 -15.47
N TRP A 258 -16.27 -5.27 -14.19
CA TRP A 258 -15.81 -4.00 -13.66
C TRP A 258 -14.64 -4.22 -12.71
N SER A 259 -13.63 -3.34 -12.79
CA SER A 259 -12.54 -3.31 -11.83
C SER A 259 -12.33 -1.90 -11.29
N VAL A 260 -11.80 -1.82 -10.07
CA VAL A 260 -11.27 -0.58 -9.51
C VAL A 260 -9.84 -0.84 -9.09
N ARG A 261 -8.91 -0.10 -9.68
CA ARG A 261 -7.48 -0.19 -9.41
C ARG A 261 -7.09 1.01 -8.54
N ILE A 262 -6.40 0.77 -7.44
CA ILE A 262 -5.78 1.82 -6.63
C ILE A 262 -4.32 1.89 -7.03
N LEU A 263 -3.90 3.06 -7.49
CA LEU A 263 -2.53 3.32 -7.90
C LEU A 263 -1.91 4.35 -6.97
N ARG A 264 -0.63 4.16 -6.67
CA ARG A 264 0.23 5.08 -5.94
C ARG A 264 1.09 5.84 -6.95
N VAL A 265 1.13 7.16 -6.83
CA VAL A 265 1.98 8.00 -7.68
C VAL A 265 3.44 7.80 -7.28
N ARG A 266 4.33 7.61 -8.26
CA ARG A 266 5.79 7.50 -8.09
C ARG A 266 6.37 8.82 -7.62
N LYS A 267 6.43 8.97 -6.31
CA LYS A 267 7.11 10.05 -5.59
C LYS A 267 7.51 9.57 -4.21
N LEU A 268 8.38 10.35 -3.57
CA LEU A 268 8.73 10.13 -2.17
C LEU A 268 7.66 10.79 -1.29
N HIS A 269 7.10 10.02 -0.36
CA HIS A 269 6.06 10.51 0.55
C HIS A 269 6.69 10.89 1.89
N GLU A 270 6.09 11.87 2.58
CA GLU A 270 6.55 12.33 3.88
C GLU A 270 5.49 12.04 4.94
N GLN A 271 5.56 10.86 5.53
CA GLN A 271 4.66 10.37 6.55
C GLN A 271 5.44 9.99 7.80
N VAL A 272 4.93 10.39 8.96
CA VAL A 272 5.48 9.92 10.23
C VAL A 272 5.05 8.46 10.39
N ALA A 273 5.97 7.57 10.77
CA ALA A 273 5.67 6.14 10.83
C ALA A 273 4.44 5.80 11.70
N SER A 274 4.22 6.54 12.79
CA SER A 274 3.07 6.37 13.70
C SER A 274 1.73 6.86 13.14
N THR A 275 1.72 7.57 12.00
CA THR A 275 0.50 8.05 11.33
C THR A 275 0.21 7.34 10.02
N ASP A 276 1.13 6.51 9.54
CA ASP A 276 0.96 5.69 8.33
C ASP A 276 0.08 4.46 8.62
N PRO A 277 -1.11 4.34 7.97
CA PRO A 277 -2.00 3.22 8.21
C PRO A 277 -1.43 1.86 7.80
N PHE A 278 -0.61 1.76 6.74
CA PHE A 278 0.02 0.49 6.35
C PHE A 278 0.89 -0.04 7.49
N LEU A 279 1.69 0.85 8.09
CA LEU A 279 2.57 0.52 9.21
C LEU A 279 1.80 0.22 10.49
N MET A 280 0.74 0.98 10.80
CA MET A 280 0.00 0.80 12.05
C MET A 280 -0.90 -0.45 12.04
N ASN A 281 -1.52 -0.76 10.89
CA ASN A 281 -2.32 -1.96 10.73
C ASN A 281 -1.45 -3.23 10.82
N THR A 282 -0.31 -3.24 10.12
CA THR A 282 0.65 -4.36 10.20
C THR A 282 1.35 -4.46 11.55
N TRP A 283 1.67 -3.35 12.22
CA TRP A 283 2.20 -3.36 13.59
C TRP A 283 1.22 -3.98 14.59
N THR A 284 -0.07 -3.64 14.47
CA THR A 284 -1.12 -4.20 15.35
C THR A 284 -1.24 -5.72 15.17
N THR A 285 -1.23 -6.18 13.92
CA THR A 285 -1.25 -7.60 13.58
C THR A 285 0.01 -8.30 14.08
N PHE A 286 1.18 -7.70 13.83
CA PHE A 286 2.47 -8.23 14.25
C PHE A 286 2.52 -8.48 15.76
N LYS A 287 2.11 -7.49 16.57
CA LYS A 287 2.04 -7.67 18.03
C LYS A 287 1.14 -8.83 18.43
N THR A 288 0.02 -9.01 17.75
CA THR A 288 -0.93 -10.09 18.05
C THR A 288 -0.38 -11.47 17.71
N GLN A 289 0.34 -11.57 16.60
CA GLN A 289 0.85 -12.85 16.07
C GLN A 289 2.21 -13.25 16.65
N TYR A 290 3.11 -12.29 16.85
CA TYR A 290 4.52 -12.55 17.13
C TYR A 290 4.95 -12.14 18.54
N VAL A 291 4.22 -11.24 19.21
CA VAL A 291 4.60 -10.72 20.53
C VAL A 291 3.76 -11.38 21.63
N HIS A 292 4.43 -12.09 22.53
CA HIS A 292 3.82 -12.83 23.63
C HIS A 292 4.47 -12.41 24.95
N ASP A 293 3.79 -11.57 25.72
CA ASP A 293 4.30 -11.04 26.98
C ASP A 293 5.70 -10.35 26.85
N GLY A 294 5.99 -9.79 25.67
CA GLY A 294 7.27 -9.14 25.33
C GLY A 294 8.27 -10.03 24.60
N GLU A 295 8.04 -11.34 24.56
CA GLU A 295 8.79 -12.29 23.73
C GLU A 295 8.37 -12.16 22.26
N VAL A 296 9.32 -12.02 21.34
CA VAL A 296 9.09 -11.96 19.89
C VAL A 296 9.50 -13.29 19.27
N VAL A 297 8.50 -14.10 18.89
CA VAL A 297 8.67 -15.48 18.48
C VAL A 297 8.41 -15.66 16.99
N SER A 298 9.24 -16.46 16.32
CA SER A 298 8.96 -16.86 14.93
C SER A 298 7.78 -17.85 14.83
N PRO A 299 6.87 -17.73 13.85
CA PRO A 299 5.74 -18.63 13.67
C PRO A 299 6.22 -20.07 13.44
N GLY A 300 5.52 -21.04 14.05
CA GLY A 300 5.91 -22.45 14.01
C GLY A 300 7.10 -22.84 14.91
N GLY A 301 7.74 -21.87 15.57
CA GLY A 301 8.78 -22.08 16.58
C GLY A 301 8.38 -21.56 17.96
N ARG A 302 9.16 -21.89 19.00
CA ARG A 302 9.16 -21.20 20.30
C ARG A 302 10.53 -20.59 20.57
N THR A 303 11.17 -20.08 19.52
CA THR A 303 12.51 -19.49 19.59
C THR A 303 12.41 -18.00 19.34
N ALA A 304 12.95 -17.23 20.28
CA ALA A 304 13.17 -15.80 20.18
C ALA A 304 14.67 -15.55 19.99
N THR A 305 15.02 -14.54 19.20
CA THR A 305 16.41 -14.12 18.99
C THR A 305 16.62 -12.70 19.48
N SER A 306 17.85 -12.35 19.86
CA SER A 306 18.18 -10.96 20.17
C SER A 306 17.87 -10.02 18.99
N GLU A 307 18.04 -10.48 17.75
CA GLU A 307 17.67 -9.74 16.53
C GLU A 307 16.17 -9.49 16.43
N SER A 308 15.31 -10.49 16.67
CA SER A 308 13.85 -10.31 16.61
C SER A 308 13.36 -9.33 17.68
N GLN A 309 13.98 -9.35 18.87
CA GLN A 309 13.73 -8.36 19.92
C GLN A 309 14.18 -6.96 19.48
N ALA A 310 15.40 -6.81 18.98
CA ALA A 310 15.98 -5.53 18.58
C ALA A 310 15.17 -4.85 17.46
N ASN A 311 14.83 -5.61 16.42
CA ASN A 311 13.98 -5.15 15.32
C ASN A 311 12.60 -4.71 15.83
N SER A 312 12.02 -5.44 16.79
CA SER A 312 10.72 -5.08 17.36
C SER A 312 10.78 -3.84 18.26
N LEU A 313 11.90 -3.60 18.96
CA LEU A 313 12.14 -2.36 19.70
C LEU A 313 12.24 -1.15 18.75
N LEU A 314 12.97 -1.29 17.64
CA LEU A 314 13.05 -0.26 16.60
C LEU A 314 11.65 0.05 16.03
N ARG A 315 10.87 -0.97 15.67
CA ARG A 315 9.50 -0.79 15.19
C ARG A 315 8.62 -0.09 16.21
N ALA A 316 8.67 -0.51 17.48
CA ALA A 316 7.86 0.08 18.53
C ALA A 316 8.17 1.57 18.78
N VAL A 317 9.45 1.99 18.73
CA VAL A 317 9.81 3.41 18.91
C VAL A 317 9.41 4.27 17.72
N TYR A 318 9.52 3.76 16.49
CA TYR A 318 9.03 4.47 15.29
C TYR A 318 7.51 4.55 15.24
N ALA A 319 6.81 3.49 15.69
CA ALA A 319 5.35 3.46 15.82
C ALA A 319 4.80 4.28 17.01
N ASP A 320 5.67 4.90 17.81
CA ASP A 320 5.31 5.60 19.05
C ASP A 320 4.58 4.75 20.10
N ASP A 321 4.85 3.45 20.12
CA ASP A 321 4.17 2.49 20.99
C ASP A 321 5.01 2.19 22.23
N ARG A 322 5.06 3.16 23.15
CA ARG A 322 5.79 3.00 24.43
C ARG A 322 5.38 1.76 25.22
N PRO A 323 4.09 1.42 25.37
CA PRO A 323 3.70 0.21 26.10
C PRO A 323 4.27 -1.07 25.50
N ALA A 324 4.23 -1.24 24.17
CA ALA A 324 4.83 -2.40 23.53
C ALA A 324 6.36 -2.41 23.67
N PHE A 325 7.00 -1.25 23.49
CA PHE A 325 8.45 -1.11 23.68
C PHE A 325 8.89 -1.54 25.08
N ASP A 326 8.21 -1.03 26.12
CA ASP A 326 8.53 -1.35 27.52
C ASP A 326 8.34 -2.83 27.84
N GLN A 327 7.31 -3.46 27.26
CA GLN A 327 7.06 -4.89 27.44
C GLN A 327 8.14 -5.74 26.76
N ILE A 328 8.47 -5.44 25.50
CA ILE A 328 9.52 -6.13 24.73
C ILE A 328 10.87 -5.93 25.41
N TRP A 329 11.20 -4.71 25.83
CA TRP A 329 12.46 -4.41 26.49
C TRP A 329 12.59 -5.12 27.83
N SER A 330 11.55 -5.08 28.67
CA SER A 330 11.53 -5.77 29.96
C SER A 330 11.75 -7.28 29.81
N TRP A 331 11.10 -7.91 28.82
CA TRP A 331 11.31 -9.32 28.51
C TRP A 331 12.76 -9.58 28.04
N THR A 332 13.27 -8.72 27.15
CA THR A 332 14.64 -8.81 26.62
C THR A 332 15.67 -8.75 27.73
N GLN A 333 15.54 -7.79 28.66
CA GLN A 333 16.43 -7.69 29.82
C GLN A 333 16.36 -8.93 30.71
N THR A 334 15.15 -9.43 30.96
CA THR A 334 14.94 -10.55 31.88
C THR A 334 15.47 -11.87 31.33
N ASN A 335 15.37 -12.08 30.01
CA ASN A 335 15.60 -13.40 29.40
C ASN A 335 16.86 -13.47 28.53
N LEU A 336 17.29 -12.36 27.92
CA LEU A 336 18.46 -12.31 27.05
C LEU A 336 19.64 -11.56 27.67
N GLN A 337 19.40 -10.48 28.44
CA GLN A 337 20.47 -9.73 29.13
C GLN A 337 20.93 -10.45 30.43
N VAL A 338 21.24 -11.74 30.31
CA VAL A 338 21.53 -12.64 31.43
C VAL A 338 23.01 -13.05 31.51
N ARG A 339 23.82 -12.50 30.61
CA ARG A 339 25.28 -12.69 30.59
C ARG A 339 25.87 -12.06 31.86
N GLN A 340 26.79 -12.77 32.52
CA GLN A 340 27.33 -12.33 33.81
C GLN A 340 28.50 -11.35 33.68
N SER A 341 29.15 -11.31 32.51
CA SER A 341 30.36 -10.54 32.26
C SER A 341 30.10 -9.14 31.71
N ASP A 342 28.92 -8.92 31.15
CA ASP A 342 28.59 -7.77 30.32
C ASP A 342 27.07 -7.58 30.24
N SER A 343 26.66 -6.47 29.62
CA SER A 343 25.28 -6.05 29.40
C SER A 343 24.75 -6.48 28.03
N LEU A 344 25.46 -7.38 27.32
CA LEU A 344 25.06 -7.84 26.00
C LEU A 344 23.95 -8.87 26.08
N LEU A 345 23.28 -9.10 24.95
CA LEU A 345 22.15 -10.00 24.84
C LEU A 345 22.58 -11.39 24.41
N ALA A 346 22.07 -12.43 25.06
CA ALA A 346 22.15 -13.79 24.55
C ALA A 346 21.40 -13.89 23.21
N HIS A 347 21.99 -14.59 22.24
CA HIS A 347 21.52 -14.64 20.86
C HIS A 347 20.18 -15.38 20.73
N GLN A 348 19.98 -16.49 21.44
CA GLN A 348 18.77 -17.32 21.30
C GLN A 348 18.19 -17.77 22.63
N TRP A 349 16.87 -17.77 22.69
CA TRP A 349 16.07 -18.28 23.79
C TRP A 349 14.93 -19.16 23.27
N GLY A 350 14.63 -20.24 23.98
CA GLY A 350 13.56 -21.15 23.58
C GLY A 350 13.53 -22.45 24.37
N PRO A 351 12.90 -23.51 23.83
CA PRO A 351 12.71 -24.78 24.53
C PRO A 351 14.03 -25.50 24.78
N GLN A 352 14.19 -25.93 26.03
CA GLN A 352 15.31 -26.74 26.50
C GLN A 352 15.00 -28.23 26.41
N PRO A 353 16.01 -29.12 26.45
CA PRO A 353 15.80 -30.57 26.39
C PRO A 353 14.88 -31.14 27.49
N ASP A 354 14.77 -30.45 28.64
CA ASP A 354 13.91 -30.84 29.76
C ASP A 354 12.48 -30.30 29.67
N GLY A 355 12.15 -29.57 28.59
CA GLY A 355 10.84 -28.97 28.35
C GLY A 355 10.64 -27.60 29.02
N SER A 356 11.62 -27.09 29.76
CA SER A 356 11.63 -25.70 30.23
C SER A 356 11.97 -24.73 29.10
N LEU A 357 11.83 -23.43 29.34
CA LEU A 357 12.30 -22.39 28.43
C LEU A 357 13.52 -21.69 29.04
N GLY A 358 14.48 -21.32 28.21
CA GLY A 358 15.68 -20.64 28.63
C GLY A 358 16.62 -20.32 27.47
N VAL A 359 17.76 -19.72 27.79
CA VAL A 359 18.81 -19.40 26.80
C VAL A 359 19.32 -20.67 26.13
N MET A 360 19.21 -20.71 24.80
CA MET A 360 19.69 -21.78 23.93
C MET A 360 21.11 -21.49 23.45
N ASP A 361 21.38 -20.23 23.11
CA ASP A 361 22.71 -19.74 22.74
C ASP A 361 23.01 -18.47 23.54
N ALA A 362 24.02 -18.55 24.41
CA ALA A 362 24.45 -17.46 25.26
C ALA A 362 25.44 -16.52 24.60
N GLN A 363 25.93 -16.82 23.38
CA GLN A 363 26.75 -15.89 22.62
C GLN A 363 25.97 -14.62 22.32
N SER A 364 26.66 -13.49 22.27
CA SER A 364 26.07 -12.23 21.82
C SER A 364 26.16 -12.09 20.31
N ALA A 365 25.36 -11.19 19.76
CA ALA A 365 25.28 -10.95 18.32
C ALA A 365 25.31 -9.44 18.09
N ALA A 366 26.46 -8.94 17.63
CA ALA A 366 26.75 -7.51 17.60
C ALA A 366 25.69 -6.67 16.88
N GLY A 367 25.11 -7.18 15.78
CA GLY A 367 24.01 -6.53 15.07
C GLY A 367 22.76 -6.32 15.93
N ALA A 368 22.40 -7.30 16.77
CA ALA A 368 21.26 -7.18 17.66
C ALA A 368 21.56 -6.25 18.85
N ASP A 369 22.79 -6.28 19.36
CA ASP A 369 23.23 -5.42 20.46
C ASP A 369 23.29 -3.94 20.02
N GLU A 370 23.83 -3.64 18.83
CA GLU A 370 23.84 -2.27 18.27
C GLU A 370 22.42 -1.76 17.98
N ASP A 371 21.53 -2.59 17.43
CA ASP A 371 20.15 -2.18 17.13
C ASP A 371 19.34 -1.96 18.41
N THR A 372 19.55 -2.79 19.44
CA THR A 372 18.94 -2.59 20.75
C THR A 372 19.42 -1.29 21.38
N ALA A 373 20.73 -1.03 21.37
CA ALA A 373 21.28 0.21 21.89
C ALA A 373 20.73 1.43 21.15
N LEU A 374 20.63 1.38 19.82
CA LEU A 374 20.06 2.44 19.01
C LEU A 374 18.58 2.67 19.33
N ALA A 375 17.78 1.61 19.42
CA ALA A 375 16.35 1.70 19.76
C ALA A 375 16.14 2.35 21.14
N LEU A 376 16.99 2.03 22.11
CA LEU A 376 16.98 2.64 23.45
C LEU A 376 17.36 4.12 23.42
N LEU A 377 18.34 4.52 22.60
CA LEU A 377 18.66 5.94 22.41
C LEU A 377 17.50 6.71 21.76
N PHE A 378 16.86 6.12 20.76
CA PHE A 378 15.66 6.69 20.14
C PHE A 378 14.51 6.81 21.14
N ALA A 379 14.28 5.79 21.97
CA ALA A 379 13.27 5.82 23.02
C ALA A 379 13.56 6.90 24.07
N ALA A 380 14.84 7.03 24.48
CA ALA A 380 15.28 8.08 25.39
C ALA A 380 14.96 9.47 24.86
N ARG A 381 15.22 9.70 23.56
CA ARG A 381 14.98 10.98 22.89
C ARG A 381 13.49 11.24 22.69
N ARG A 382 12.74 10.25 22.20
CA ARG A 382 11.31 10.37 21.87
C ARG A 382 10.44 10.57 23.10
N TRP A 383 10.67 9.79 24.16
CA TRP A 383 9.86 9.81 25.37
C TRP A 383 10.50 10.58 26.53
N ASN A 384 11.64 11.22 26.30
CA ASN A 384 12.37 12.03 27.27
C ASN A 384 12.61 11.31 28.61
N ASP A 385 13.08 10.06 28.52
CA ASP A 385 13.35 9.18 29.66
C ASP A 385 14.81 8.72 29.66
N SER A 386 15.59 9.24 30.60
CA SER A 386 17.03 8.96 30.70
C SER A 386 17.36 7.51 31.04
N THR A 387 16.37 6.72 31.50
CA THR A 387 16.58 5.30 31.84
C THR A 387 16.95 4.50 30.60
N TYR A 388 16.30 4.76 29.46
CA TYR A 388 16.66 4.08 28.21
C TYR A 388 18.09 4.45 27.77
N GLN A 389 18.50 5.72 27.91
CA GLN A 389 19.87 6.13 27.58
C GLN A 389 20.91 5.46 28.49
N ALA A 390 20.62 5.32 29.79
CA ALA A 390 21.50 4.61 30.70
C ALA A 390 21.66 3.13 30.31
N ASN A 391 20.57 2.46 29.94
CA ASN A 391 20.60 1.09 29.43
C ASN A 391 21.36 0.97 28.11
N ALA A 392 21.15 1.90 27.17
CA ALA A 392 21.87 1.95 25.90
C ALA A 392 23.38 2.08 26.14
N LEU A 393 23.80 3.00 27.02
CA LEU A 393 25.21 3.22 27.34
C LEU A 393 25.88 1.99 27.94
N ALA A 394 25.17 1.19 28.74
CA ALA A 394 25.71 -0.07 29.26
C ALA A 394 26.01 -1.05 28.12
N ILE A 395 25.07 -1.23 27.19
CA ILE A 395 25.26 -2.09 26.00
C ILE A 395 26.39 -1.55 25.11
N ILE A 396 26.40 -0.25 24.81
CA ILE A 396 27.41 0.41 23.94
C ILE A 396 28.83 0.18 24.47
N ASN A 397 29.05 0.38 25.77
CA ASN A 397 30.37 0.17 26.39
C ASN A 397 30.83 -1.29 26.30
N ASP A 398 29.92 -2.23 26.54
CA ASP A 398 30.23 -3.66 26.51
C ASP A 398 30.37 -4.20 25.08
N LEU A 399 29.64 -3.62 24.12
CA LEU A 399 29.78 -3.89 22.68
C LEU A 399 31.19 -3.48 22.22
N TRP A 400 31.64 -2.28 22.58
CA TRP A 400 33.01 -1.85 22.28
C TRP A 400 34.05 -2.80 22.88
N THR A 401 33.82 -3.29 24.10
CA THR A 401 34.81 -4.11 24.81
C THR A 401 34.85 -5.54 24.29
N SER A 402 33.70 -6.13 23.97
CA SER A 402 33.55 -7.57 23.74
C SER A 402 33.30 -7.95 22.28
N GLU A 403 32.73 -7.04 21.48
CA GLU A 403 32.30 -7.29 20.10
C GLU A 403 33.06 -6.45 19.08
N THR A 404 34.18 -5.86 19.52
CA THR A 404 35.13 -5.22 18.61
C THR A 404 36.54 -5.67 18.93
N ALA A 405 37.40 -5.70 17.92
CA ALA A 405 38.82 -6.03 18.11
C ALA A 405 39.71 -5.22 17.18
N VAL A 406 40.97 -5.04 17.57
CA VAL A 406 41.99 -4.49 16.67
C VAL A 406 42.59 -5.63 15.87
N VAL A 407 42.32 -5.63 14.57
CA VAL A 407 42.75 -6.66 13.61
C VAL A 407 43.52 -5.95 12.49
N GLY A 408 44.74 -6.40 12.18
CA GLY A 408 45.57 -5.73 11.16
C GLY A 408 45.90 -4.25 11.47
N GLY A 409 45.81 -3.84 12.75
CA GLY A 409 46.02 -2.45 13.17
C GLY A 409 44.78 -1.55 13.07
N GLN A 410 43.62 -2.08 12.66
CA GLN A 410 42.36 -1.36 12.57
C GLN A 410 41.32 -1.97 13.51
N ARG A 411 40.51 -1.13 14.15
CA ARG A 411 39.37 -1.58 14.95
C ARG A 411 38.23 -2.02 14.04
N VAL A 412 37.73 -3.25 14.22
CA VAL A 412 36.62 -3.82 13.45
C VAL A 412 35.52 -4.31 14.38
N LEU A 413 34.27 -4.26 13.89
CA LEU A 413 33.15 -4.94 14.51
C LEU A 413 33.30 -6.44 14.25
N LEU A 414 33.02 -7.26 15.26
CA LEU A 414 32.98 -8.70 15.15
C LEU A 414 31.53 -9.17 15.09
N GLY A 415 31.25 -10.26 14.38
CA GLY A 415 29.90 -10.82 14.39
C GLY A 415 29.54 -11.55 15.69
N ALA A 416 30.55 -11.96 16.48
CA ALA A 416 30.42 -12.51 17.81
C ALA A 416 31.72 -12.26 18.62
N PRO A 417 31.70 -12.33 19.96
CA PRO A 417 32.89 -12.13 20.77
C PRO A 417 34.06 -13.04 20.37
N TRP A 418 35.26 -12.47 20.25
CA TRP A 418 36.47 -13.19 19.85
C TRP A 418 37.63 -12.93 20.81
N SER A 419 38.47 -13.94 21.03
CA SER A 419 39.68 -13.84 21.84
C SER A 419 40.88 -14.45 21.11
N PRO A 420 42.00 -13.71 20.94
CA PRO A 420 43.20 -14.26 20.32
C PRO A 420 43.74 -15.48 21.08
N GLY A 421 43.92 -16.60 20.38
CA GLY A 421 44.55 -17.81 20.93
C GLY A 421 43.65 -18.72 21.74
N SER A 422 42.32 -18.67 21.58
CA SER A 422 41.45 -19.72 22.13
C SER A 422 41.70 -21.06 21.41
N ASP A 423 41.90 -22.14 22.18
CA ASP A 423 42.13 -23.50 21.67
C ASP A 423 40.86 -24.15 21.05
N SER A 424 39.75 -23.42 20.95
CA SER A 424 38.57 -23.86 20.20
C SER A 424 38.87 -23.84 18.71
N SER A 425 38.84 -25.01 18.07
CA SER A 425 39.10 -25.21 16.63
C SER A 425 38.13 -24.46 15.70
N GLU A 426 37.11 -23.80 16.24
CA GLU A 426 36.01 -23.20 15.49
C GLU A 426 36.18 -21.68 15.22
N GLN A 427 37.08 -20.95 15.91
CA GLN A 427 37.28 -19.50 15.71
C GLN A 427 38.74 -19.05 15.82
N SER A 428 39.63 -19.69 15.05
CA SER A 428 41.04 -19.23 14.95
C SER A 428 41.21 -17.82 14.38
N ASN A 429 40.20 -17.34 13.64
CA ASN A 429 40.17 -16.01 13.01
C ASN A 429 38.97 -15.21 13.53
N PRO A 430 39.11 -13.89 13.73
CA PRO A 430 37.96 -13.01 13.93
C PRO A 430 37.06 -13.03 12.69
N VAL A 431 35.75 -12.98 12.91
CA VAL A 431 34.71 -13.01 11.86
C VAL A 431 33.86 -11.75 11.89
N VAL A 432 33.43 -11.29 10.73
CA VAL A 432 32.56 -10.13 10.56
C VAL A 432 31.33 -10.58 9.78
N ASN A 433 30.14 -10.31 10.31
CA ASN A 433 28.91 -10.37 9.53
C ASN A 433 28.75 -9.02 8.80
N THR A 434 28.60 -9.04 7.48
CA THR A 434 28.49 -7.79 6.71
C THR A 434 27.19 -7.04 7.00
N SER A 435 26.10 -7.74 7.34
CA SER A 435 24.80 -7.16 7.64
C SER A 435 24.78 -6.35 8.94
N TYR A 436 25.76 -6.57 9.82
CA TYR A 436 25.90 -5.86 11.10
C TYR A 436 26.71 -4.56 10.95
N LEU A 437 27.14 -4.19 9.75
CA LEU A 437 27.89 -2.95 9.56
C LEU A 437 26.92 -1.76 9.51
N ALA A 438 26.68 -1.12 10.67
CA ALA A 438 25.78 0.03 10.83
C ALA A 438 26.54 1.34 11.10
N PRO A 439 27.23 1.94 10.10
CA PRO A 439 28.01 3.17 10.30
C PRO A 439 27.19 4.34 10.87
N TYR A 440 25.88 4.41 10.57
CA TYR A 440 24.98 5.41 11.12
C TYR A 440 24.84 5.30 12.64
N ALA A 441 24.80 4.08 13.18
CA ALA A 441 24.68 3.84 14.61
C ALA A 441 25.97 4.25 15.33
N TYR A 442 27.14 3.94 14.76
CA TYR A 442 28.44 4.31 15.35
C TYR A 442 28.62 5.83 15.45
N ARG A 443 28.10 6.61 14.50
CA ARG A 443 28.10 8.09 14.59
C ARG A 443 27.22 8.61 15.71
N ILE A 444 26.13 7.91 16.03
CA ILE A 444 25.27 8.23 17.17
C ILE A 444 25.96 7.80 18.47
N PHE A 445 26.55 6.60 18.51
CA PHE A 445 27.29 6.10 19.66
C PHE A 445 28.46 7.01 20.03
N GLN A 446 29.19 7.53 19.05
CA GLN A 446 30.25 8.52 19.26
C GLN A 446 29.80 9.76 20.05
N GLN A 447 28.54 10.16 19.93
CA GLN A 447 28.00 11.34 20.61
C GLN A 447 27.66 11.07 22.07
N VAL A 448 27.28 9.84 22.41
CA VAL A 448 26.90 9.44 23.78
C VAL A 448 28.06 8.80 24.55
N ASP A 449 29.02 8.21 23.84
CA ASP A 449 30.23 7.59 24.36
C ASP A 449 31.47 8.16 23.63
N PRO A 450 31.94 9.36 24.02
CA PRO A 450 33.04 10.04 23.35
C PRO A 450 34.44 9.47 23.68
N ASP A 451 34.55 8.60 24.67
CA ASP A 451 35.84 8.04 25.13
C ASP A 451 36.32 6.89 24.22
N HIS A 452 35.38 6.25 23.50
CA HIS A 452 35.68 5.25 22.49
C HIS A 452 35.64 5.85 21.07
N SER A 453 36.51 5.33 20.20
CA SER A 453 36.67 5.81 18.82
C SER A 453 35.70 5.08 17.88
N TRP A 454 34.40 5.29 18.08
CA TRP A 454 33.33 4.69 17.26
C TRP A 454 33.47 5.03 15.76
N LEU A 455 34.05 6.18 15.43
CA LEU A 455 34.34 6.53 14.03
C LEU A 455 35.35 5.59 13.35
N ASP A 456 36.20 4.90 14.11
CA ASP A 456 37.10 3.87 13.54
C ASP A 456 36.28 2.70 12.96
N LEU A 457 35.11 2.40 13.54
CA LEU A 457 34.19 1.37 13.04
C LEU A 457 33.44 1.83 11.80
N VAL A 458 33.16 3.13 11.66
CA VAL A 458 32.65 3.70 10.40
C VAL A 458 33.68 3.49 9.30
N ASP A 459 34.94 3.83 9.58
CA ASP A 459 36.03 3.72 8.62
C ASP A 459 36.31 2.26 8.24
N SER A 460 36.29 1.34 9.21
CA SER A 460 36.52 -0.08 8.95
C SER A 460 35.37 -0.79 8.26
N SER A 461 34.13 -0.38 8.51
CA SER A 461 32.96 -0.87 7.76
C SER A 461 33.12 -0.62 6.26
N TYR A 462 33.48 0.62 5.89
CA TYR A 462 33.69 1.00 4.50
C TYR A 462 34.95 0.40 3.88
N ASP A 463 36.04 0.23 4.64
CA ASP A 463 37.24 -0.48 4.18
C ASP A 463 36.93 -1.94 3.83
N ILE A 464 36.24 -2.65 4.73
CA ILE A 464 35.85 -4.05 4.55
C ILE A 464 34.99 -4.20 3.29
N LEU A 465 33.95 -3.38 3.14
CA LEU A 465 33.06 -3.42 1.97
C LEU A 465 33.81 -3.07 0.67
N GLY A 466 34.74 -2.10 0.71
CA GLY A 466 35.60 -1.76 -0.42
C GLY A 466 36.51 -2.91 -0.84
N ARG A 467 37.03 -3.67 0.12
CA ARG A 467 37.88 -4.85 -0.12
C ARG A 467 37.10 -6.05 -0.64
N ILE A 468 35.86 -6.25 -0.15
CA ILE A 468 34.92 -7.23 -0.72
C ILE A 468 34.64 -6.89 -2.19
N ARG A 469 34.28 -5.64 -2.47
CA ARG A 469 34.03 -5.13 -3.83
C ARG A 469 35.22 -5.36 -4.77
N ALA A 470 36.45 -5.22 -4.27
CA ALA A 470 37.66 -5.40 -5.05
C ALA A 470 38.03 -6.87 -5.33
N SER A 471 37.33 -7.84 -4.73
CA SER A 471 37.67 -9.27 -4.80
C SER A 471 36.56 -10.08 -5.44
N SER A 472 36.90 -10.83 -6.49
CA SER A 472 35.98 -11.80 -7.09
C SER A 472 35.63 -12.96 -6.14
N GLN A 473 36.52 -13.28 -5.19
CA GLN A 473 36.31 -14.36 -4.23
C GLN A 473 35.18 -14.06 -3.25
N PHE A 474 34.96 -12.79 -2.93
CA PHE A 474 33.93 -12.33 -1.99
C PHE A 474 32.71 -11.74 -2.69
N GLY A 475 32.60 -11.95 -4.00
CA GLY A 475 31.44 -11.54 -4.79
C GLY A 475 31.44 -10.11 -5.35
N GLY A 476 32.54 -9.38 -5.22
CA GLY A 476 32.69 -8.06 -5.81
C GLY A 476 32.49 -8.01 -7.33
N SER A 477 32.86 -9.08 -8.06
CA SER A 477 32.62 -9.16 -9.52
C SER A 477 31.16 -9.45 -9.88
N ALA A 478 30.43 -10.13 -9.00
CA ALA A 478 29.01 -10.38 -9.16
C ALA A 478 28.15 -9.22 -8.64
N GLY A 479 28.73 -8.29 -7.88
CA GLY A 479 28.01 -7.19 -7.27
C GLY A 479 27.18 -7.63 -6.06
N VAL A 480 27.70 -8.57 -5.28
CA VAL A 480 27.12 -9.04 -4.03
C VAL A 480 28.13 -8.92 -2.88
N VAL A 481 27.63 -9.00 -1.65
CA VAL A 481 28.41 -9.10 -0.42
C VAL A 481 28.02 -10.39 0.30
N PRO A 482 28.97 -11.14 0.90
CA PRO A 482 28.65 -12.37 1.61
C PRO A 482 28.07 -12.07 2.99
N ASN A 483 27.28 -12.98 3.56
CA ASN A 483 26.83 -12.87 4.94
C ASN A 483 28.02 -12.71 5.90
N TRP A 484 29.05 -13.55 5.77
CA TRP A 484 30.19 -13.59 6.69
C TRP A 484 31.54 -13.60 5.97
N ILE A 485 32.51 -12.92 6.57
CA ILE A 485 33.93 -12.99 6.22
C ILE A 485 34.76 -13.29 7.45
N ALA A 486 35.89 -13.96 7.26
CA ALA A 486 36.92 -14.09 8.28
C ALA A 486 38.05 -13.10 7.98
N LEU A 487 38.79 -12.70 9.01
CA LEU A 487 39.96 -11.82 8.87
C LEU A 487 41.20 -12.55 9.39
N ASP A 488 42.34 -12.37 8.73
CA ASP A 488 43.61 -12.73 9.34
C ASP A 488 43.84 -11.87 10.59
N PRO A 489 44.05 -12.46 11.78
CA PRO A 489 44.16 -11.68 13.01
C PRO A 489 45.35 -10.71 13.02
N ASN A 490 46.42 -11.01 12.26
CA ASN A 490 47.63 -10.20 12.24
C ASN A 490 47.65 -9.18 11.10
N THR A 491 47.24 -9.58 9.90
CA THR A 491 47.30 -8.73 8.70
C THR A 491 45.98 -8.03 8.39
N GLY A 492 44.87 -8.53 8.94
CA GLY A 492 43.51 -8.08 8.58
C GLY A 492 43.08 -8.51 7.19
N GLU A 493 43.82 -9.38 6.49
CA GLU A 493 43.45 -9.90 5.18
C GLU A 493 42.11 -10.64 5.21
N LEU A 494 41.24 -10.39 4.23
CA LEU A 494 39.94 -11.07 4.10
C LEU A 494 40.18 -12.55 3.76
N LYS A 495 39.43 -13.44 4.43
CA LYS A 495 39.43 -14.88 4.20
C LYS A 495 37.99 -15.37 4.03
N PRO A 496 37.74 -16.37 3.15
CA PRO A 496 36.43 -17.00 3.07
C PRO A 496 36.05 -17.62 4.41
N ALA A 497 34.80 -17.45 4.79
CA ALA A 497 34.26 -17.98 6.04
C ALA A 497 33.46 -19.29 5.83
N ASP A 498 33.43 -19.83 4.61
CA ASP A 498 32.66 -21.03 4.21
C ASP A 498 32.96 -22.28 5.03
N ALA A 499 34.19 -22.39 5.55
CA ALA A 499 34.59 -23.50 6.39
C ALA A 499 33.99 -23.43 7.81
N LEU A 500 33.39 -22.29 8.19
CA LEU A 500 32.88 -22.01 9.53
C LEU A 500 31.37 -22.26 9.65
N GLY A 501 30.63 -22.20 8.53
CA GLY A 501 29.21 -22.54 8.52
C GLY A 501 28.59 -22.58 7.12
N PRO A 502 27.52 -23.36 6.93
CA PRO A 502 26.78 -23.37 5.66
C PRO A 502 26.14 -22.00 5.41
N GLY A 503 26.16 -21.54 4.15
CA GLY A 503 25.50 -20.29 3.76
C GLY A 503 26.31 -19.01 4.02
N TRP A 504 27.48 -19.09 4.66
CA TRP A 504 28.23 -17.91 5.10
C TRP A 504 28.77 -17.04 3.94
N SER A 505 29.00 -17.59 2.75
CA SER A 505 29.35 -16.80 1.54
C SER A 505 28.16 -16.35 0.70
N LEU A 506 26.93 -16.73 1.07
CA LEU A 506 25.77 -16.38 0.28
C LEU A 506 25.48 -14.88 0.40
N PHE A 507 24.84 -14.37 -0.66
CA PHE A 507 24.06 -13.16 -0.61
C PHE A 507 22.59 -13.52 -0.52
N ASP A 508 22.04 -13.51 0.69
CA ASP A 508 20.66 -13.89 0.98
C ASP A 508 20.02 -12.85 1.92
N TYR A 509 18.97 -13.25 2.64
CA TYR A 509 18.28 -12.44 3.61
C TYR A 509 19.21 -11.63 4.55
N GLU A 510 20.28 -12.21 5.11
CA GLU A 510 21.15 -11.47 6.04
C GLU A 510 21.87 -10.32 5.34
N SER A 511 22.68 -10.63 4.34
CA SER A 511 23.48 -9.63 3.62
C SER A 511 22.64 -8.68 2.74
N SER A 512 21.39 -9.02 2.45
CA SER A 512 20.42 -8.10 1.82
C SER A 512 20.15 -6.85 2.67
N GLN A 513 20.42 -6.90 3.98
CA GLN A 513 20.29 -5.78 4.90
C GLN A 513 21.40 -4.73 4.74
N VAL A 514 22.54 -5.09 4.11
CA VAL A 514 23.66 -4.16 3.89
C VAL A 514 23.21 -2.93 3.09
N PRO A 515 22.53 -3.07 1.94
CA PRO A 515 21.89 -1.96 1.26
C PRO A 515 21.05 -1.03 2.15
N TRP A 516 20.25 -1.59 3.05
CA TRP A 516 19.44 -0.80 3.99
C TRP A 516 20.31 -0.04 4.99
N ARG A 517 21.28 -0.70 5.64
CA ARG A 517 22.19 -0.07 6.61
C ARG A 517 22.93 1.12 5.99
N LEU A 518 23.47 0.93 4.79
CA LEU A 518 24.21 1.98 4.08
C LEU A 518 23.30 3.08 3.56
N GLY A 519 22.08 2.73 3.12
CA GLY A 519 21.05 3.70 2.75
C GLY A 519 20.75 4.66 3.91
N LEU A 520 20.56 4.15 5.12
CA LEU A 520 20.34 4.97 6.31
C LEU A 520 21.53 5.87 6.65
N ASP A 521 22.79 5.40 6.57
CA ASP A 521 23.96 6.25 6.82
C ASP A 521 24.04 7.42 5.85
N TRP A 522 23.74 7.18 4.58
CA TRP A 522 23.67 8.26 3.60
C TRP A 522 22.51 9.22 3.86
N LEU A 523 21.32 8.68 4.17
CA LEU A 523 20.13 9.49 4.45
C LEU A 523 20.35 10.43 5.64
N TRP A 524 20.92 9.93 6.73
CA TRP A 524 21.08 10.67 7.99
C TRP A 524 22.36 11.50 8.06
N PHE A 525 23.45 11.07 7.42
CA PHE A 525 24.77 11.68 7.59
C PHE A 525 25.47 12.09 6.28
N LYS A 526 24.90 11.78 5.12
CA LYS A 526 25.41 12.18 3.79
C LYS A 526 26.87 11.77 3.53
N ASP A 527 27.30 10.63 4.05
CA ASP A 527 28.64 10.11 3.78
C ASP A 527 28.69 9.43 2.41
N ASN A 528 29.47 9.98 1.48
CA ASN A 528 29.58 9.47 0.11
C ASN A 528 30.17 8.05 0.03
N ARG A 529 30.85 7.57 1.08
CA ARG A 529 31.32 6.18 1.13
C ARG A 529 30.16 5.18 1.13
N ALA A 530 28.99 5.56 1.66
CA ALA A 530 27.77 4.78 1.55
C ALA A 530 27.37 4.56 0.09
N THR A 531 27.27 5.64 -0.68
CA THR A 531 26.93 5.57 -2.11
C THR A 531 27.99 4.81 -2.91
N ASP A 532 29.27 4.98 -2.58
CA ASP A 532 30.36 4.25 -3.25
C ASP A 532 30.32 2.74 -2.97
N ALA A 533 29.99 2.35 -1.74
CA ALA A 533 29.82 0.95 -1.35
C ALA A 533 28.57 0.33 -1.99
N LEU A 534 27.43 1.03 -1.94
CA LEU A 534 26.18 0.63 -2.59
C LEU A 534 26.34 0.47 -4.11
N ALA A 535 27.09 1.37 -4.76
CA ALA A 535 27.43 1.25 -6.18
C ALA A 535 28.28 0.00 -6.51
N GLY A 536 28.86 -0.66 -5.51
CA GLY A 536 29.50 -1.96 -5.63
C GLY A 536 28.53 -3.15 -5.55
N ILE A 537 27.38 -3.00 -4.90
CA ILE A 537 26.37 -4.05 -4.69
C ILE A 537 25.34 -3.99 -5.84
N THR A 538 25.80 -4.32 -7.05
CA THR A 538 25.02 -4.10 -8.28
C THR A 538 24.05 -5.23 -8.64
N LEU A 539 24.14 -6.41 -8.01
CA LEU A 539 23.30 -7.55 -8.39
C LEU A 539 21.80 -7.26 -8.20
N PRO A 540 21.31 -6.73 -7.05
CA PRO A 540 19.90 -6.42 -6.88
C PRO A 540 19.38 -5.49 -7.97
N TYR A 541 20.08 -4.37 -8.21
CA TYR A 541 19.72 -3.43 -9.27
C TYR A 541 19.67 -4.09 -10.65
N ARG A 542 20.65 -4.91 -11.02
CA ARG A 542 20.69 -5.58 -12.33
C ARG A 542 19.53 -6.54 -12.51
N GLN A 543 19.17 -7.32 -11.49
CA GLN A 543 18.06 -8.28 -11.56
C GLN A 543 16.70 -7.55 -11.66
N LEU A 544 16.50 -6.54 -10.81
CA LEU A 544 15.28 -5.74 -10.80
C LEU A 544 15.07 -4.95 -12.11
N SER A 545 16.12 -4.33 -12.64
CA SER A 545 16.03 -3.52 -13.87
C SER A 545 15.86 -4.35 -15.16
N SER A 546 16.30 -5.60 -15.17
CA SER A 546 16.22 -6.46 -16.36
C SER A 546 14.93 -7.28 -16.39
N ASP A 547 14.64 -7.96 -15.29
CA ASP A 547 13.63 -9.02 -15.27
C ASP A 547 12.53 -8.81 -14.20
N ASN A 548 12.62 -7.73 -13.41
CA ASN A 548 11.71 -7.42 -12.30
C ASN A 548 11.54 -8.58 -11.30
N PHE A 549 12.63 -9.32 -11.04
CA PHE A 549 12.68 -10.31 -9.98
C PHE A 549 13.99 -10.24 -9.19
N LEU A 550 13.98 -10.77 -7.98
CA LEU A 550 15.14 -10.96 -7.10
C LEU A 550 14.91 -12.23 -6.28
N LEU A 551 15.69 -13.26 -6.56
CA LEU A 551 15.65 -14.52 -5.81
C LEU A 551 16.13 -14.33 -4.36
N ALA A 552 15.69 -15.21 -3.48
CA ALA A 552 15.96 -15.15 -2.04
C ALA A 552 17.43 -15.38 -1.66
N ALA A 553 18.25 -15.95 -2.56
CA ALA A 553 19.67 -16.16 -2.31
C ALA A 553 20.51 -16.29 -3.59
N TYR A 554 21.75 -15.81 -3.53
CA TYR A 554 22.76 -15.92 -4.58
C TYR A 554 24.10 -16.38 -4.01
N MET A 555 24.84 -17.12 -4.81
CA MET A 555 26.25 -17.46 -4.55
C MET A 555 27.14 -16.22 -4.74
N ALA A 556 28.38 -16.28 -4.21
CA ALA A 556 29.36 -15.22 -4.39
C ALA A 556 29.68 -14.92 -5.88
N ASP A 557 29.52 -15.87 -6.79
CA ASP A 557 29.71 -15.65 -8.24
C ASP A 557 28.46 -15.08 -8.95
N GLY A 558 27.38 -14.83 -8.19
CA GLY A 558 26.11 -14.28 -8.68
C GLY A 558 25.16 -15.33 -9.25
N GLN A 559 25.49 -16.62 -9.21
CA GLN A 559 24.54 -17.66 -9.58
C GLN A 559 23.43 -17.79 -8.53
N PRO A 560 22.19 -18.11 -8.94
CA PRO A 560 21.11 -18.40 -8.00
C PRO A 560 21.49 -19.52 -7.00
N ALA A 561 21.27 -19.26 -5.71
CA ALA A 561 21.34 -20.24 -4.64
C ALA A 561 19.94 -20.67 -4.13
N ALA A 562 18.91 -19.91 -4.49
CA ALA A 562 17.50 -20.25 -4.33
C ALA A 562 16.78 -20.20 -5.69
N ASP A 563 15.62 -20.86 -5.78
CA ASP A 563 14.74 -20.87 -6.96
C ASP A 563 13.40 -20.16 -6.73
N TYR A 564 13.29 -19.40 -5.63
CA TYR A 564 12.11 -18.64 -5.23
C TYR A 564 12.48 -17.18 -4.86
N GLU A 565 11.50 -16.28 -4.95
CA GLU A 565 11.57 -14.87 -4.51
C GLU A 565 11.12 -14.75 -3.05
N ALA A 566 11.56 -13.70 -2.35
CA ALA A 566 11.10 -13.36 -1.00
C ALA A 566 10.86 -11.86 -0.86
N THR A 567 9.76 -11.47 -0.22
CA THR A 567 9.35 -10.06 -0.07
C THR A 567 10.37 -9.28 0.77
N SER A 568 10.88 -9.90 1.83
CA SER A 568 11.99 -9.39 2.62
C SER A 568 13.25 -9.06 1.80
N MET A 569 13.56 -9.84 0.76
CA MET A 569 14.72 -9.60 -0.11
C MET A 569 14.56 -8.30 -0.93
N TYR A 570 13.37 -8.05 -1.46
CA TYR A 570 13.04 -6.78 -2.11
C TYR A 570 13.13 -5.62 -1.13
N ALA A 571 12.47 -5.76 0.01
CA ALA A 571 12.34 -4.72 1.02
C ALA A 571 13.70 -4.28 1.59
N ALA A 572 14.59 -5.21 1.92
CA ALA A 572 15.90 -4.92 2.49
C ALA A 572 16.88 -4.29 1.47
N THR A 573 16.77 -4.64 0.19
CA THR A 573 17.67 -4.09 -0.86
C THR A 573 17.23 -2.74 -1.39
N LEU A 574 15.95 -2.40 -1.22
CA LEU A 574 15.30 -1.21 -1.79
C LEU A 574 16.01 0.12 -1.49
N PRO A 575 16.47 0.41 -0.25
CA PRO A 575 17.14 1.67 0.04
C PRO A 575 18.45 1.82 -0.76
N GLY A 576 19.18 0.73 -1.01
CA GLY A 576 20.38 0.79 -1.83
C GLY A 576 20.10 1.18 -3.28
N VAL A 577 19.00 0.66 -3.85
CA VAL A 577 18.53 0.98 -5.20
C VAL A 577 18.09 2.45 -5.27
N LEU A 578 17.34 2.92 -4.27
CA LEU A 578 16.87 4.30 -4.17
C LEU A 578 18.04 5.30 -4.14
N ILE A 579 19.05 5.03 -3.31
CA ILE A 579 20.09 6.02 -2.97
C ILE A 579 21.23 6.05 -3.98
N SER A 580 21.59 4.92 -4.57
CA SER A 580 22.82 4.81 -5.39
C SER A 580 22.60 4.47 -6.86
N GLN A 581 21.37 4.12 -7.25
CA GLN A 581 21.08 3.58 -8.59
C GLN A 581 19.95 4.36 -9.29
N ASP A 582 18.70 3.93 -9.08
CA ASP A 582 17.55 4.37 -9.85
C ASP A 582 16.32 4.51 -8.94
N ARG A 583 15.95 5.76 -8.69
CA ARG A 583 14.80 6.13 -7.86
C ARG A 583 13.48 5.61 -8.43
N ASN A 584 13.26 5.73 -9.74
CA ASN A 584 12.00 5.30 -10.36
C ASN A 584 11.85 3.78 -10.26
N LEU A 585 12.96 3.04 -10.42
CA LEU A 585 12.97 1.60 -10.20
C LEU A 585 12.66 1.26 -8.75
N ALA A 586 13.24 1.96 -7.78
CA ALA A 586 12.93 1.74 -6.37
C ALA A 586 11.45 2.00 -6.05
N GLU A 587 10.88 3.11 -6.52
CA GLU A 587 9.45 3.42 -6.32
C GLU A 587 8.55 2.37 -7.01
N THR A 588 8.93 1.88 -8.20
CA THR A 588 8.20 0.82 -8.91
C THR A 588 8.25 -0.51 -8.16
N VAL A 589 9.45 -0.95 -7.74
CA VAL A 589 9.64 -2.20 -6.99
C VAL A 589 8.93 -2.13 -5.63
N PHE A 590 8.94 -0.97 -4.97
CA PHE A 590 8.20 -0.77 -3.74
C PHE A 590 6.70 -1.03 -3.93
N ALA A 591 6.09 -0.38 -4.93
CA ALA A 591 4.68 -0.56 -5.22
C ALA A 591 4.37 -2.01 -5.64
N ASP A 592 5.16 -2.58 -6.55
CA ASP A 592 4.89 -3.86 -7.20
C ASP A 592 5.21 -5.09 -6.33
N LYS A 593 6.27 -5.01 -5.52
CA LYS A 593 6.80 -6.15 -4.75
C LYS A 593 6.56 -6.04 -3.26
N VAL A 594 6.32 -4.85 -2.71
CA VAL A 594 6.08 -4.66 -1.26
C VAL A 594 4.63 -4.29 -0.99
N LEU A 595 4.13 -3.19 -1.58
CA LEU A 595 2.76 -2.72 -1.29
C LEU A 595 1.68 -3.59 -1.93
N ARG A 596 1.90 -4.12 -3.14
CA ARG A 596 0.98 -5.12 -3.73
C ARG A 596 0.89 -6.42 -2.94
N ASP A 597 1.93 -6.71 -2.15
CA ASP A 597 1.97 -7.86 -1.28
C ASP A 597 1.48 -7.53 0.14
N TYR A 598 0.85 -6.36 0.34
CA TYR A 598 0.09 -6.04 1.52
C TYR A 598 -1.34 -6.59 1.42
N HIS A 599 -1.71 -7.44 2.38
CA HIS A 599 -3.00 -8.11 2.42
C HIS A 599 -3.78 -7.73 3.66
N VAL A 600 -5.10 -7.66 3.53
CA VAL A 600 -6.03 -7.51 4.67
C VAL A 600 -7.08 -8.62 4.57
N ASP A 601 -7.02 -9.60 5.48
CA ASP A 601 -7.99 -10.68 5.57
C ASP A 601 -8.57 -10.77 6.98
N GLY A 602 -9.89 -10.73 7.11
CA GLY A 602 -10.57 -10.83 8.40
C GLY A 602 -10.17 -9.77 9.45
N GLY A 603 -9.60 -8.64 9.03
CA GLY A 603 -9.05 -7.60 9.91
C GLY A 603 -7.59 -7.81 10.32
N THR A 604 -6.92 -8.82 9.77
CA THR A 604 -5.47 -9.09 9.92
C THR A 604 -4.74 -8.50 8.71
N ALA A 605 -3.83 -7.57 8.97
CA ALA A 605 -3.03 -6.89 7.95
C ALA A 605 -1.59 -7.37 7.99
N TYR A 606 -1.04 -7.83 6.86
CA TYR A 606 0.29 -8.43 6.77
C TYR A 606 0.92 -8.22 5.40
N PHE A 607 2.24 -8.30 5.33
CA PHE A 607 2.99 -8.31 4.07
C PHE A 607 3.36 -9.74 3.69
N GLY A 608 3.24 -10.15 2.44
CA GLY A 608 3.66 -11.47 1.98
C GLY A 608 3.09 -12.62 2.79
N ASN A 609 3.96 -13.51 3.28
CA ASN A 609 3.53 -14.62 4.11
C ASN A 609 3.30 -14.16 5.56
N PRO A 610 2.06 -14.27 6.10
CA PRO A 610 1.76 -13.84 7.47
C PRO A 610 2.48 -14.68 8.54
N ASP A 611 3.04 -15.84 8.18
CA ASP A 611 3.84 -16.70 9.05
C ASP A 611 5.37 -16.49 8.87
N ASP A 612 5.80 -15.52 8.06
CA ASP A 612 7.21 -15.17 7.87
C ASP A 612 7.56 -13.87 8.61
N LEU A 613 8.33 -14.01 9.71
CA LEU A 613 8.76 -12.90 10.55
C LEU A 613 9.61 -11.86 9.79
N ASN A 614 10.41 -12.33 8.83
CA ASN A 614 11.33 -11.51 8.08
C ASN A 614 10.59 -10.66 7.06
N ASP A 615 9.62 -11.26 6.36
CA ASP A 615 8.74 -10.52 5.45
C ASP A 615 7.96 -9.43 6.20
N GLN A 616 7.43 -9.73 7.40
CA GLN A 616 6.75 -8.71 8.21
C GLN A 616 7.69 -7.58 8.63
N THR A 617 8.92 -7.91 9.03
CA THR A 617 9.85 -6.94 9.60
C THR A 617 10.43 -6.02 8.53
N TRP A 618 10.95 -6.58 7.44
CA TRP A 618 11.63 -5.78 6.43
C TRP A 618 10.67 -5.04 5.53
N SER A 619 9.49 -5.59 5.23
CA SER A 619 8.45 -4.83 4.52
C SER A 619 7.97 -3.63 5.32
N TRP A 620 7.87 -3.77 6.65
CA TRP A 620 7.55 -2.66 7.54
C TRP A 620 8.65 -1.60 7.52
N PHE A 621 9.93 -1.98 7.61
CA PHE A 621 11.05 -1.04 7.55
C PHE A 621 11.20 -0.37 6.18
N ALA A 622 11.00 -1.10 5.09
CA ALA A 622 11.03 -0.55 3.74
C ALA A 622 9.87 0.42 3.51
N THR A 623 8.66 0.08 3.93
CA THR A 623 7.49 0.98 3.87
C THR A 623 7.75 2.24 4.69
N ALA A 624 8.23 2.10 5.93
CA ALA A 624 8.57 3.23 6.78
C ALA A 624 9.69 4.08 6.18
N LEU A 625 10.66 3.49 5.46
CA LEU A 625 11.68 4.26 4.78
C LEU A 625 11.13 5.00 3.57
N MET A 626 10.47 4.31 2.64
CA MET A 626 9.94 4.87 1.39
C MET A 626 8.89 5.96 1.63
N ASP A 627 8.14 5.85 2.74
CA ASP A 627 7.13 6.82 3.14
C ASP A 627 7.71 7.90 4.06
N GLY A 628 9.04 7.94 4.24
CA GLY A 628 9.73 9.00 4.97
C GLY A 628 9.69 8.86 6.50
N GLY A 629 9.05 7.84 7.06
CA GLY A 629 8.98 7.59 8.50
C GLY A 629 10.31 7.23 9.19
N MET A 630 11.35 6.85 8.44
CA MET A 630 12.67 6.45 8.96
C MET A 630 13.65 7.63 9.15
N ALA A 631 13.22 8.65 9.87
CA ALA A 631 14.09 9.76 10.26
C ALA A 631 15.09 9.35 11.35
N ASN A 632 16.15 10.15 11.51
CA ASN A 632 17.04 10.03 12.66
C ASN A 632 16.34 10.57 13.92
N LEU A 633 15.73 9.67 14.70
CA LEU A 633 15.02 10.10 15.92
C LEU A 633 15.96 10.72 16.96
N TRP A 634 17.27 10.44 16.90
CA TRP A 634 18.27 11.02 17.82
C TRP A 634 18.52 12.51 17.54
N SER A 635 18.54 12.95 16.27
CA SER A 635 18.60 14.40 15.95
C SER A 635 17.33 15.13 16.39
N GLY A 636 16.21 14.41 16.53
CA GLY A 636 14.90 14.94 16.91
C GLY A 636 13.92 15.07 15.74
N ASP A 637 14.27 14.49 14.59
CA ASP A 637 13.42 14.48 13.40
C ASP A 637 12.35 13.39 13.55
N SER A 638 11.15 13.62 13.01
CA SER A 638 10.04 12.66 13.05
C SER A 638 9.71 12.01 11.70
N ALA A 639 10.16 12.63 10.61
CA ALA A 639 10.08 12.13 9.24
C ALA A 639 11.25 12.70 8.41
N LEU A 640 11.67 11.99 7.37
CA LEU A 640 12.61 12.45 6.37
C LEU A 640 11.95 13.58 5.58
N GLN A 641 12.70 14.66 5.36
CA GLN A 641 12.31 15.74 4.47
C GLN A 641 12.95 15.47 3.11
N TRP A 642 12.21 14.84 2.21
CA TRP A 642 12.77 14.29 0.98
C TRP A 642 13.32 15.38 0.06
N ASP A 643 12.68 16.55 0.04
CA ASP A 643 13.16 17.71 -0.71
C ASP A 643 14.51 18.24 -0.19
N GLU A 644 14.86 17.98 1.07
CA GLU A 644 16.17 18.34 1.65
C GLU A 644 17.21 17.22 1.47
N VAL A 645 16.74 15.97 1.50
CA VAL A 645 17.58 14.77 1.52
C VAL A 645 17.95 14.31 0.10
N LEU A 646 17.03 14.39 -0.86
CA LEU A 646 17.17 13.99 -2.26
C LEU A 646 16.61 15.10 -3.19
N PRO A 647 17.31 16.26 -3.29
CA PRO A 647 16.85 17.41 -4.06
C PRO A 647 16.87 17.23 -5.59
#